data_AF-A0A8T0I8G3-F1
#
_entry.id   AF-A0A8T0I8G3-F1
#
_cell.length_a   1.000
_cell.length_b   1.000
_cell.length_c   1.000
_cell.angle_alpha   90.00
_cell.angle_beta   90.00
_cell.angle_gamma   90.00
#
_symmetry.space_group_name_H-M   'P 1'
#
loop_
_entity.id
_entity.type
_entity.pdbx_description
1 polymer ?
#
loop_
_entity_poly.entity_id
_entity_poly.type
_entity_poly.pdbx_seq_one_letter_code
_entity_poly.pdbx_strand_id
1 'polypeptide(L)'
;MANPLGSTPGSVPLTPTIQVPQPTVANDRLLSRRDMVLLFARDTPLARATPQAQKAAQLWAQKTNSVVKTVASEATQAITQFDNFLYTLLPHAQDDIVLKGSVIIQKKILALDMGDLVADTGDDLAEVMGQHVTIQLVSTKLADSVTKRVAVSDEVPVLPWVATGDMLSPTNFRFSLDFKVSKDFGTPGAIIVKNRHVSEFLLVSFAVQMPDSRVINFPAGSWVYNTNFKGGRIFFSNDLYLPSATPDGLVFLRDQELQNLRGNGLGERSYQDRIYDYATYNDLGDADQDETLTRPVLGGSPDLPYPRRVRTGRVASTKDPKSESRGNVLTIFYIPRDERFDQVKFSDFAADAVRGGSHKLIPTLKTAAGYGNQEFLSFEDIKTLYVATDSSVTGALGNLKPQGAVGDQLDNLSNQNPLTFVHEYAFPSGSDTDHITYPLPAIITADDKAWCSDIEFARQMLAGLNPLVIQLLKEFPIKSKLDPIQFGDPLSAITSTHIGKSLEGLTIDQALANKRLFVQDYHDIFLPYINRINAQNLGCMYAPRTLLFLTSDNILTPLAIELTLPPPAAGGVKKSRVFTPTPPGSPKNWLWELAKAHVSSCDSSYHEVISHYLRTHACIEPFIIATNRQLSVLHPVHRVLVPHYKNTLDINGAARKALVNAGGIIEYYFTPGKYTMEMSSVVYKLDWRFDEQALPEDLIKRGMAVRDPTSKSGVKLVIADYPYAADGLEIWTALKEYMTDHVKIFYASDKMVQDDKELQTWWTEVRTVGHGDKKDSPGWPTLNSVESLAYTLTTIAWVASCHHAAVNFGQYAYGGYMPNKPSLTRKLIPDPGTADWDQLQKNPERFYLDSISNQSQATSVMATIEILSTHALDEEYLGQRLTPNWSNDPNVLAAFAKFSGKVNDIEDLIHSRNADKSLKNRSGLVQLPYELLLPTSTPGLTGKGVPNSVSI
;
A
#
# COMPACT_ATOMS: atom_id res chain seq x y z
N MET A 1 -22.87 51.37 51.50
CA MET A 1 -22.78 52.83 51.75
C MET A 1 -22.47 53.51 50.43
N ALA A 2 -23.27 54.52 50.09
CA ALA A 2 -23.07 55.56 49.06
C ALA A 2 -22.73 55.15 47.60
N ASN A 3 -23.77 55.13 46.76
CA ASN A 3 -23.77 55.85 45.46
C ASN A 3 -24.04 57.36 45.74
N PRO A 4 -23.92 58.37 44.84
CA PRO A 4 -23.99 58.33 43.36
C PRO A 4 -22.98 59.30 42.66
N LEU A 5 -22.82 59.35 41.33
CA LEU A 5 -23.49 60.25 40.34
C LEU A 5 -22.57 60.19 39.09
N GLY A 6 -22.97 60.16 37.82
CA GLY A 6 -24.26 60.25 37.16
C GLY A 6 -24.04 60.74 35.71
N SER A 7 -24.70 60.13 34.73
CA SER A 7 -25.50 60.81 33.68
C SER A 7 -26.00 59.82 32.61
N THR A 8 -27.33 59.75 32.52
CA THR A 8 -28.22 59.13 31.51
C THR A 8 -28.42 60.12 30.32
N PRO A 9 -29.34 59.93 29.31
CA PRO A 9 -30.28 58.83 28.99
C PRO A 9 -30.34 58.42 27.49
N GLY A 10 -31.08 57.35 27.15
CA GLY A 10 -31.59 57.13 25.78
C GLY A 10 -32.08 55.71 25.49
N SER A 11 -33.40 55.51 25.53
CA SER A 11 -34.14 54.25 25.43
C SER A 11 -34.79 54.00 24.05
N VAL A 12 -34.72 52.74 23.55
CA VAL A 12 -35.79 51.87 22.93
C VAL A 12 -36.43 52.38 21.60
N PRO A 13 -36.69 51.57 20.52
CA PRO A 13 -37.34 50.24 20.54
C PRO A 13 -36.89 49.15 19.53
N LEU A 14 -37.25 47.91 19.90
CA LEU A 14 -37.77 46.80 19.07
C LEU A 14 -37.25 46.65 17.63
N THR A 15 -36.39 45.65 17.43
CA THR A 15 -35.98 45.14 16.11
C THR A 15 -36.96 44.07 15.61
N PRO A 16 -37.18 43.97 14.28
CA PRO A 16 -38.17 43.08 13.70
C PRO A 16 -37.65 41.64 13.65
N THR A 17 -38.55 40.71 13.96
CA THR A 17 -38.49 39.29 13.60
C THR A 17 -38.12 39.12 12.14
N ILE A 18 -36.89 38.69 11.88
CA ILE A 18 -36.52 38.07 10.61
C ILE A 18 -36.93 36.60 10.74
N GLN A 19 -37.97 36.23 10.00
CA GLN A 19 -38.34 34.84 9.79
C GLN A 19 -37.14 34.10 9.19
N VAL A 20 -36.53 33.22 9.98
CA VAL A 20 -35.65 32.17 9.47
C VAL A 20 -36.54 31.27 8.61
N PRO A 21 -36.21 31.01 7.33
CA PRO A 21 -36.94 30.02 6.55
C PRO A 21 -36.80 28.69 7.28
N GLN A 22 -37.93 28.12 7.71
CA GLN A 22 -38.01 26.69 7.98
C GLN A 22 -37.44 25.96 6.77
N PRO A 23 -36.48 25.03 6.91
CA PRO A 23 -36.12 24.18 5.80
C PRO A 23 -37.35 23.34 5.48
N THR A 24 -38.05 23.71 4.41
CA THR A 24 -39.01 22.83 3.78
C THR A 24 -38.25 21.58 3.37
N VAL A 25 -38.52 20.49 4.08
CA VAL A 25 -38.20 19.12 3.66
C VAL A 25 -39.03 18.86 2.40
N ALA A 26 -38.49 19.24 1.26
CA ALA A 26 -39.07 19.01 -0.04
C ALA A 26 -37.93 18.94 -1.06
N ASN A 27 -37.23 17.81 -1.04
CA ASN A 27 -36.78 17.05 -2.21
C ASN A 27 -35.94 15.87 -1.72
N ASP A 28 -36.57 14.69 -1.66
CA ASP A 28 -35.92 13.38 -1.62
C ASP A 28 -35.16 13.16 -2.93
N ARG A 29 -34.04 13.88 -3.11
CA ARG A 29 -33.12 13.60 -4.21
C ARG A 29 -31.93 12.84 -3.65
N LEU A 30 -31.90 11.54 -3.96
CA LEU A 30 -30.77 10.64 -3.73
C LEU A 30 -29.48 11.30 -4.25
N LEU A 31 -28.41 11.22 -3.47
CA LEU A 31 -27.09 11.67 -3.92
C LEU A 31 -26.55 10.63 -4.90
N SER A 32 -26.35 11.03 -6.15
CA SER A 32 -25.74 10.16 -7.16
C SER A 32 -24.27 9.85 -6.80
N ARG A 33 -23.67 8.81 -7.38
CA ARG A 33 -22.21 8.54 -7.29
C ARG A 33 -21.40 9.81 -7.62
N ARG A 34 -21.89 10.60 -8.57
CA ARG A 34 -21.37 11.93 -8.94
C ARG A 34 -21.45 12.96 -7.79
N ASP A 35 -22.54 13.01 -7.04
CA ASP A 35 -22.67 13.94 -5.91
C ASP A 35 -21.81 13.53 -4.71
N MET A 36 -21.62 12.22 -4.50
CA MET A 36 -20.68 11.70 -3.49
C MET A 36 -19.24 12.05 -3.85
N VAL A 37 -18.79 11.80 -5.09
CA VAL A 37 -17.44 12.18 -5.53
C VAL A 37 -17.25 13.71 -5.53
N LEU A 38 -18.26 14.50 -5.93
CA LEU A 38 -18.16 15.97 -5.87
C LEU A 38 -18.16 16.52 -4.43
N LEU A 39 -18.67 15.78 -3.45
CA LEU A 39 -18.49 16.07 -2.02
C LEU A 39 -17.07 15.78 -1.54
N PHE A 40 -16.35 14.86 -2.19
CA PHE A 40 -14.95 14.49 -1.89
C PHE A 40 -13.91 15.25 -2.71
N ALA A 41 -14.30 15.82 -3.85
CA ALA A 41 -13.43 16.64 -4.73
C ALA A 41 -13.48 18.15 -4.43
N ARG A 42 -14.30 18.59 -3.47
CA ARG A 42 -14.37 19.98 -3.05
C ARG A 42 -13.37 20.19 -1.92
N ASP A 43 -12.27 20.86 -2.21
CA ASP A 43 -12.05 22.16 -1.56
C ASP A 43 -10.73 22.81 -1.97
N THR A 44 -10.86 23.81 -2.83
CA THR A 44 -10.04 25.04 -2.77
C THR A 44 -10.97 26.20 -2.41
N PRO A 45 -10.45 27.33 -1.90
CA PRO A 45 -11.25 28.45 -1.37
C PRO A 45 -12.32 28.99 -2.35
N LEU A 46 -12.13 28.75 -3.65
CA LEU A 46 -13.04 29.16 -4.70
C LEU A 46 -14.33 28.32 -4.75
N ALA A 47 -14.34 27.06 -4.31
CA ALA A 47 -15.54 26.20 -4.30
C ALA A 47 -16.66 26.76 -3.39
N ARG A 48 -16.32 27.71 -2.51
CA ARG A 48 -17.23 28.43 -1.61
C ARG A 48 -17.62 29.82 -2.13
N ALA A 49 -17.04 30.27 -3.24
CA ALA A 49 -17.38 31.55 -3.88
C ALA A 49 -18.55 31.38 -4.86
N THR A 50 -19.34 32.43 -5.06
CA THR A 50 -20.40 32.40 -6.08
C THR A 50 -19.77 32.18 -7.47
N PRO A 51 -20.45 31.49 -8.41
CA PRO A 51 -19.91 31.24 -9.75
C PRO A 51 -19.39 32.50 -10.48
N GLN A 52 -19.96 33.68 -10.16
CA GLN A 52 -19.50 34.98 -10.65
C GLN A 52 -18.18 35.45 -10.05
N ALA A 53 -17.95 35.24 -8.75
CA ALA A 53 -16.67 35.55 -8.10
C ALA A 53 -15.56 34.61 -8.55
N GLN A 54 -15.87 33.32 -8.78
CA GLN A 54 -14.95 32.35 -9.37
C GLN A 54 -14.49 32.81 -10.77
N LYS A 55 -15.46 33.17 -11.62
CA LYS A 55 -15.21 33.60 -12.99
C LYS A 55 -14.45 34.94 -13.04
N ALA A 56 -14.73 35.87 -12.14
CA ALA A 56 -14.03 37.15 -12.05
C ALA A 56 -12.57 36.99 -11.58
N ALA A 57 -12.31 36.13 -10.60
CA ALA A 57 -10.96 35.82 -10.12
C ALA A 57 -10.12 35.11 -11.20
N GLN A 58 -10.72 34.16 -11.93
CA GLN A 58 -10.08 33.49 -13.07
C GLN A 58 -9.77 34.47 -14.21
N LEU A 59 -10.73 35.34 -14.58
CA LEU A 59 -10.52 36.36 -15.61
C LEU A 59 -9.46 37.38 -15.20
N TRP A 60 -9.42 37.80 -13.93
CA TRP A 60 -8.41 38.70 -13.42
C TRP A 60 -7.03 38.04 -13.51
N ALA A 61 -6.84 36.85 -12.93
CA ALA A 61 -5.57 36.14 -12.93
C ALA A 61 -5.09 35.81 -14.35
N GLN A 62 -5.96 35.38 -15.27
CA GLN A 62 -5.60 35.16 -16.68
C GLN A 62 -5.09 36.43 -17.37
N LYS A 63 -5.67 37.59 -17.03
CA LYS A 63 -5.29 38.88 -17.63
C LYS A 63 -4.02 39.45 -17.03
N THR A 64 -3.76 39.25 -15.74
CA THR A 64 -2.48 39.59 -15.12
C THR A 64 -1.37 38.66 -15.61
N ASN A 65 -1.63 37.36 -15.70
CA ASN A 65 -0.65 36.37 -16.15
C ASN A 65 -0.22 36.62 -17.62
N SER A 66 -1.17 36.97 -18.50
CA SER A 66 -0.82 37.29 -19.90
C SER A 66 0.04 38.55 -20.06
N VAL A 67 -0.17 39.58 -19.24
CA VAL A 67 0.64 40.81 -19.25
C VAL A 67 2.03 40.55 -18.69
N VAL A 68 2.14 39.84 -17.56
CA VAL A 68 3.43 39.49 -16.95
C VAL A 68 4.25 38.59 -17.88
N LYS A 69 3.64 37.56 -18.49
CA LYS A 69 4.31 36.68 -19.46
C LYS A 69 4.83 37.43 -20.68
N THR A 70 4.08 38.41 -21.19
CA THR A 70 4.51 39.23 -22.32
C THR A 70 5.76 40.05 -21.95
N VAL A 71 5.69 40.81 -20.85
CA VAL A 71 6.81 41.66 -20.37
C VAL A 71 8.04 40.81 -20.00
N ALA A 72 7.83 39.67 -19.35
CA ALA A 72 8.89 38.75 -18.95
C ALA A 72 9.55 38.06 -20.16
N SER A 73 8.78 37.71 -21.20
CA SER A 73 9.33 37.14 -22.44
C SER A 73 10.21 38.15 -23.19
N GLU A 74 9.82 39.42 -23.24
CA GLU A 74 10.58 40.52 -23.86
C GLU A 74 11.86 40.81 -23.06
N ALA A 75 11.77 40.85 -21.73
CA ALA A 75 12.93 41.03 -20.84
C ALA A 75 13.91 39.84 -20.93
N THR A 76 13.42 38.61 -20.98
CA THR A 76 14.24 37.40 -21.11
C THR A 76 14.95 37.35 -22.47
N GLN A 77 14.28 37.74 -23.56
CA GLN A 77 14.94 37.87 -24.87
C GLN A 77 16.03 38.94 -24.85
N ALA A 78 15.80 40.09 -24.21
CA ALA A 78 16.79 41.15 -24.08
C ALA A 78 18.00 40.72 -23.23
N ILE A 79 17.78 40.04 -22.11
CA ILE A 79 18.85 39.47 -21.25
C ILE A 79 19.62 38.39 -21.99
N THR A 80 18.93 37.46 -22.68
CA THR A 80 19.60 36.40 -23.47
C THR A 80 20.44 36.98 -24.60
N GLN A 81 19.98 38.05 -25.26
CA GLN A 81 20.76 38.76 -26.28
C GLN A 81 21.96 39.51 -25.66
N PHE A 82 21.79 40.10 -24.48
CA PHE A 82 22.84 40.81 -23.76
C PHE A 82 23.91 39.87 -23.18
N ASP A 83 23.53 38.73 -22.64
CA ASP A 83 24.43 37.69 -22.16
C ASP A 83 25.21 37.04 -23.32
N ASN A 84 24.54 36.76 -24.46
CA ASN A 84 25.23 36.32 -25.67
C ASN A 84 26.21 37.37 -26.22
N PHE A 85 25.89 38.66 -26.09
CA PHE A 85 26.78 39.76 -26.46
C PHE A 85 27.99 39.86 -25.51
N LEU A 86 27.79 39.80 -24.19
CA LEU A 86 28.86 39.73 -23.20
C LEU A 86 29.73 38.47 -23.35
N TYR A 87 29.15 37.34 -23.78
CA TYR A 87 29.85 36.08 -24.07
C TYR A 87 30.94 36.23 -25.13
N THR A 88 30.78 37.19 -26.05
CA THR A 88 31.76 37.48 -27.11
C THR A 88 32.84 38.50 -26.70
N LEU A 89 32.69 39.16 -25.54
CA LEU A 89 33.51 40.31 -25.13
C LEU A 89 34.45 40.03 -23.95
N LEU A 90 34.33 38.88 -23.26
CA LEU A 90 35.22 38.53 -22.14
C LEU A 90 36.52 37.88 -22.65
N PRO A 91 37.71 38.31 -22.18
CA PRO A 91 38.98 37.74 -22.59
C PRO A 91 39.07 36.27 -22.16
N HIS A 92 39.32 35.40 -23.13
CA HIS A 92 39.42 33.95 -22.96
C HIS A 92 40.61 33.58 -22.07
N ALA A 93 40.35 32.91 -20.94
CA ALA A 93 41.36 32.05 -20.32
C ALA A 93 41.56 30.83 -21.25
N GLN A 94 42.80 30.52 -21.60
CA GLN A 94 43.15 29.58 -22.69
C GLN A 94 42.80 28.09 -22.43
N ASP A 95 42.16 27.75 -21.29
CA ASP A 95 42.03 26.37 -20.79
C ASP A 95 40.62 25.91 -20.33
N ASP A 96 39.55 26.61 -20.71
CA ASP A 96 38.17 26.17 -20.41
C ASP A 96 37.55 25.33 -21.54
N ILE A 97 36.62 24.44 -21.17
CA ILE A 97 35.72 23.69 -22.08
C ILE A 97 34.26 23.99 -21.75
N VAL A 98 33.38 23.77 -22.72
CA VAL A 98 31.93 23.87 -22.54
C VAL A 98 31.32 22.47 -22.52
N LEU A 99 30.64 22.13 -21.43
CA LEU A 99 29.84 20.91 -21.30
C LEU A 99 28.37 21.24 -21.52
N LYS A 100 27.69 20.49 -22.40
CA LYS A 100 26.27 20.70 -22.71
C LYS A 100 25.39 19.84 -21.81
N GLY A 101 24.57 20.47 -21.00
CA GLY A 101 23.55 19.85 -20.15
C GLY A 101 22.16 19.89 -20.78
N SER A 102 21.34 18.87 -20.49
CA SER A 102 19.91 18.86 -20.77
C SER A 102 19.15 18.51 -19.50
N VAL A 103 18.23 19.39 -19.09
CA VAL A 103 17.35 19.15 -17.93
C VAL A 103 15.94 18.88 -18.41
N ILE A 104 15.27 17.91 -17.78
CA ILE A 104 13.85 17.62 -17.95
C ILE A 104 13.16 17.87 -16.61
N ILE A 105 12.15 18.72 -16.61
CA ILE A 105 11.34 19.04 -15.43
C ILE A 105 9.84 18.91 -15.74
N GLN A 106 9.03 18.82 -14.69
CA GLN A 106 7.59 19.07 -14.76
C GLN A 106 7.23 20.16 -13.77
N LYS A 107 6.46 21.15 -14.24
CA LYS A 107 5.85 22.15 -13.37
C LYS A 107 4.69 21.52 -12.60
N LYS A 108 4.38 22.07 -11.42
CA LYS A 108 3.19 21.70 -10.66
C LYS A 108 1.93 22.02 -11.49
N ILE A 109 1.00 21.06 -11.61
CA ILE A 109 -0.23 21.20 -12.40
C ILE A 109 -1.16 22.18 -11.66
N LEU A 110 -1.73 23.13 -12.41
CA LEU A 110 -2.62 24.17 -11.90
C LEU A 110 -4.08 23.68 -11.69
N ALA A 111 -4.26 22.39 -11.49
CA ALA A 111 -5.58 21.77 -11.47
C ALA A 111 -6.24 21.96 -10.10
N LEU A 112 -6.89 23.12 -9.93
CA LEU A 112 -7.98 23.44 -9.00
C LEU A 112 -7.69 24.45 -7.87
N ASP A 113 -6.44 24.90 -7.63
CA ASP A 113 -6.12 25.90 -6.58
C ASP A 113 -5.70 27.28 -7.15
N MET A 114 -6.36 28.35 -6.69
CA MET A 114 -5.95 29.73 -6.96
C MET A 114 -4.59 30.07 -6.36
N GLY A 115 -4.20 29.39 -5.28
CA GLY A 115 -2.86 29.51 -4.70
C GLY A 115 -1.76 29.15 -5.70
N ASP A 116 -1.97 28.10 -6.50
CA ASP A 116 -1.01 27.65 -7.50
C ASP A 116 -0.94 28.62 -8.70
N LEU A 117 -2.06 29.25 -9.08
CA LEU A 117 -2.08 30.27 -10.15
C LEU A 117 -1.39 31.58 -9.73
N VAL A 118 -1.55 31.99 -8.46
CA VAL A 118 -0.83 33.14 -7.89
C VAL A 118 0.66 32.82 -7.72
N ALA A 119 1.01 31.58 -7.36
CA ALA A 119 2.39 31.13 -7.27
C ALA A 119 3.09 31.12 -8.63
N ASP A 120 2.46 30.63 -9.70
CA ASP A 120 3.02 30.67 -11.07
C ASP A 120 3.26 32.10 -11.56
N THR A 121 2.32 33.02 -11.29
CA THR A 121 2.52 34.46 -11.58
C THR A 121 3.68 35.04 -10.75
N GLY A 122 3.85 34.56 -9.51
CA GLY A 122 4.97 34.91 -8.64
C GLY A 122 6.30 34.39 -9.15
N ASP A 123 6.34 33.20 -9.75
CA ASP A 123 7.53 32.60 -10.36
C ASP A 123 7.97 33.37 -11.61
N ASP A 124 7.03 33.75 -12.48
CA ASP A 124 7.34 34.59 -13.65
C ASP A 124 7.87 35.97 -13.24
N LEU A 125 7.36 36.54 -12.14
CA LEU A 125 7.90 37.77 -11.57
C LEU A 125 9.30 37.55 -10.96
N ALA A 126 9.54 36.42 -10.31
CA ALA A 126 10.84 36.06 -9.75
C ALA A 126 11.90 35.94 -10.85
N GLU A 127 11.57 35.32 -11.99
CA GLU A 127 12.40 35.25 -13.19
C GLU A 127 12.80 36.65 -13.71
N VAL A 128 11.85 37.59 -13.80
CA VAL A 128 12.13 38.99 -14.18
C VAL A 128 13.04 39.70 -13.18
N MET A 129 12.97 39.34 -11.90
CA MET A 129 13.81 39.88 -10.83
C MET A 129 15.17 39.16 -10.69
N GLY A 130 15.52 38.25 -11.62
CA GLY A 130 16.80 37.52 -11.60
C GLY A 130 16.87 36.37 -10.59
N GLN A 131 15.73 35.93 -10.05
CA GLN A 131 15.63 34.83 -9.10
C GLN A 131 15.33 33.52 -9.83
N HIS A 132 16.33 32.94 -10.47
CA HIS A 132 16.18 31.76 -11.33
C HIS A 132 16.26 30.42 -10.59
N VAL A 133 15.78 29.36 -11.23
CA VAL A 133 16.27 28.00 -10.98
C VAL A 133 17.68 27.85 -11.55
N THR A 134 18.66 27.49 -10.73
CA THR A 134 20.05 27.30 -11.15
C THR A 134 20.54 25.87 -10.93
N ILE A 135 21.43 25.42 -11.81
CA ILE A 135 22.11 24.12 -11.72
C ILE A 135 23.62 24.36 -11.67
N GLN A 136 24.33 23.61 -10.82
CA GLN A 136 25.79 23.51 -10.79
C GLN A 136 26.21 22.06 -11.02
N LEU A 137 27.29 21.86 -11.78
CA LEU A 137 27.97 20.56 -11.89
C LEU A 137 28.96 20.41 -10.75
N VAL A 138 29.03 19.20 -10.18
CA VAL A 138 30.03 18.81 -9.19
C VAL A 138 30.88 17.68 -9.75
N SER A 139 32.19 17.87 -9.74
CA SER A 139 33.15 16.88 -10.22
C SER A 139 33.30 15.69 -9.28
N THR A 140 33.63 14.54 -9.87
CA THR A 140 34.15 13.35 -9.17
C THR A 140 35.54 13.57 -8.56
N LYS A 141 36.27 14.62 -8.97
CA LYS A 141 37.62 14.95 -8.50
C LYS A 141 37.62 16.13 -7.52
N LEU A 142 38.66 16.15 -6.68
CA LEU A 142 39.00 17.33 -5.89
C LEU A 142 39.73 18.36 -6.75
N ALA A 143 39.35 19.63 -6.63
CA ALA A 143 40.09 20.77 -7.16
C ALA A 143 41.40 21.00 -6.40
N ASP A 144 41.46 20.59 -5.13
CA ASP A 144 42.65 20.65 -4.29
C ASP A 144 42.60 19.50 -3.27
N SER A 145 43.60 18.61 -3.32
CA SER A 145 43.71 17.44 -2.46
C SER A 145 44.10 17.76 -1.02
N VAL A 146 44.77 18.90 -0.79
CA VAL A 146 45.21 19.33 0.55
C VAL A 146 44.04 19.94 1.31
N THR A 147 43.28 20.85 0.68
CA THR A 147 42.11 21.48 1.29
C THR A 147 40.84 20.64 1.16
N LYS A 148 40.89 19.52 0.43
CA LYS A 148 39.73 18.68 0.04
C LYS A 148 38.62 19.48 -0.64
N ARG A 149 38.96 20.55 -1.35
CA ARG A 149 37.99 21.38 -2.07
C ARG A 149 37.53 20.64 -3.32
N VAL A 150 36.22 20.47 -3.48
CA VAL A 150 35.60 19.84 -4.66
C VAL A 150 35.58 20.83 -5.84
N ALA A 151 35.80 20.36 -7.06
CA ALA A 151 35.61 21.18 -8.25
C ALA A 151 34.11 21.32 -8.58
N VAL A 152 33.62 22.55 -8.65
CA VAL A 152 32.21 22.89 -8.90
C VAL A 152 32.15 23.93 -10.01
N SER A 153 31.18 23.82 -10.92
CA SER A 153 30.96 24.83 -11.95
C SER A 153 30.29 26.09 -11.38
N ASP A 154 30.28 27.15 -12.17
CA ASP A 154 29.37 28.28 -11.92
C ASP A 154 27.90 27.83 -11.93
N GLU A 155 27.04 28.61 -11.27
CA GLU A 155 25.59 28.45 -11.34
C GLU A 155 25.08 28.85 -12.73
N VAL A 156 24.42 27.92 -13.41
CA VAL A 156 23.80 28.17 -14.72
C VAL A 156 22.28 28.21 -14.56
N PRO A 157 21.60 29.31 -14.96
CA PRO A 157 20.15 29.41 -14.87
C PRO A 157 19.44 28.55 -15.93
N VAL A 158 18.27 28.02 -15.59
CA VAL A 158 17.40 27.25 -16.49
C VAL A 158 16.52 28.22 -17.29
N LEU A 159 16.97 28.62 -18.49
CA LEU A 159 16.28 29.61 -19.31
C LEU A 159 15.80 29.03 -20.66
N PRO A 160 14.69 29.54 -21.24
CA PRO A 160 13.75 30.51 -20.67
C PRO A 160 12.58 29.82 -19.93
N TRP A 161 12.51 29.93 -18.59
CA TRP A 161 11.44 29.31 -17.78
C TRP A 161 10.04 29.83 -18.14
N VAL A 162 9.91 31.15 -18.36
CA VAL A 162 8.63 31.84 -18.63
C VAL A 162 7.96 31.36 -19.93
N ALA A 163 8.73 30.81 -20.87
CA ALA A 163 8.20 30.30 -22.14
C ALA A 163 7.40 28.98 -22.00
N THR A 164 7.37 28.37 -20.81
CA THR A 164 6.78 27.03 -20.62
C THR A 164 5.26 27.00 -20.46
N GLY A 165 4.55 28.12 -20.36
CA GLY A 165 3.07 28.16 -20.34
C GLY A 165 2.42 27.55 -19.08
N ASP A 166 1.11 27.82 -18.90
CA ASP A 166 0.29 27.25 -17.81
C ASP A 166 -0.13 25.83 -18.15
N MET A 167 -0.03 24.88 -17.20
CA MET A 167 -0.31 23.47 -17.48
C MET A 167 -1.49 22.91 -16.69
N LEU A 168 -2.42 22.31 -17.44
CA LEU A 168 -3.57 21.53 -16.94
C LEU A 168 -3.29 20.01 -16.90
N SER A 169 -2.11 19.59 -17.35
CA SER A 169 -1.65 18.19 -17.34
C SER A 169 -0.14 18.09 -17.07
N PRO A 170 0.36 16.97 -16.51
CA PRO A 170 1.80 16.79 -16.32
C PRO A 170 2.51 16.85 -17.68
N THR A 171 3.42 17.80 -17.84
CA THR A 171 4.13 18.06 -19.11
C THR A 171 5.62 18.17 -18.84
N ASN A 172 6.42 17.39 -19.58
CA ASN A 172 7.88 17.43 -19.51
C ASN A 172 8.41 18.62 -20.32
N PHE A 173 9.10 19.54 -19.65
CA PHE A 173 9.83 20.63 -20.29
C PHE A 173 11.31 20.31 -20.36
N ARG A 174 11.91 20.56 -21.53
CA ARG A 174 13.32 20.32 -21.78
C ARG A 174 14.06 21.62 -21.98
N PHE A 175 15.14 21.81 -21.24
CA PHE A 175 16.03 22.96 -21.40
C PHE A 175 17.46 22.49 -21.69
N SER A 176 18.22 23.33 -22.40
CA SER A 176 19.63 23.11 -22.69
C SER A 176 20.46 24.14 -21.92
N LEU A 177 21.56 23.69 -21.31
CA LEU A 177 22.43 24.50 -20.46
C LEU A 177 23.88 24.33 -20.92
N ASP A 178 24.63 25.42 -20.98
CA ASP A 178 26.06 25.40 -21.33
C ASP A 178 26.91 25.72 -20.09
N PHE A 179 27.67 24.73 -19.62
CA PHE A 179 28.54 24.85 -18.45
C PHE A 179 29.98 25.10 -18.88
N LYS A 180 30.54 26.26 -18.52
CA LYS A 180 31.98 26.51 -18.65
C LYS A 180 32.71 25.91 -17.46
N VAL A 181 33.65 25.02 -17.72
CA VAL A 181 34.50 24.39 -16.71
C VAL A 181 35.93 24.28 -17.22
N SER A 182 36.91 24.26 -16.33
CA SER A 182 38.30 24.01 -16.70
C SER A 182 38.47 22.66 -17.42
N LYS A 183 39.44 22.53 -18.34
CA LYS A 183 39.79 21.25 -19.00
C LYS A 183 40.08 20.12 -18.01
N ASP A 184 40.59 20.45 -16.83
CA ASP A 184 40.92 19.47 -15.78
C ASP A 184 39.75 19.15 -14.83
N PHE A 185 38.56 19.75 -15.05
CA PHE A 185 37.37 19.56 -14.23
C PHE A 185 37.00 18.09 -14.04
N GLY A 186 37.28 17.22 -15.00
CA GLY A 186 37.01 15.79 -14.92
C GLY A 186 35.56 15.45 -15.26
N THR A 187 35.04 14.38 -14.65
CA THR A 187 33.67 13.89 -14.92
C THR A 187 32.70 14.44 -13.88
N PRO A 188 31.57 15.08 -14.29
CA PRO A 188 30.49 15.44 -13.38
C PRO A 188 29.91 14.18 -12.72
N GLY A 189 29.88 14.15 -11.39
CA GLY A 189 29.34 13.03 -10.61
C GLY A 189 28.09 13.35 -9.81
N ALA A 190 27.83 14.65 -9.57
CA ALA A 190 26.60 15.16 -8.97
C ALA A 190 26.21 16.52 -9.58
N ILE A 191 24.99 16.94 -9.34
CA ILE A 191 24.49 18.30 -9.58
C ILE A 191 23.90 18.89 -8.32
N ILE A 192 23.97 20.21 -8.20
CA ILE A 192 23.28 20.99 -7.17
C ILE A 192 22.24 21.85 -7.87
N VAL A 193 20.98 21.71 -7.45
CA VAL A 193 19.84 22.45 -8.01
C VAL A 193 19.31 23.42 -6.96
N LYS A 194 19.29 24.71 -7.28
CA LYS A 194 18.70 25.74 -6.42
C LYS A 194 17.44 26.26 -7.08
N ASN A 195 16.32 26.09 -6.41
CA ASN A 195 15.06 26.71 -6.82
C ASN A 195 14.86 28.00 -6.00
N ARG A 196 14.76 29.14 -6.67
CA ARG A 196 14.46 30.44 -6.06
C ARG A 196 13.01 30.90 -6.32
N HIS A 197 12.22 30.08 -7.01
CA HIS A 197 10.81 30.30 -7.31
C HIS A 197 9.92 29.99 -6.09
N VAL A 198 8.71 30.54 -6.07
CA VAL A 198 7.69 30.26 -5.04
C VAL A 198 7.22 28.81 -5.16
N SER A 199 6.97 28.34 -6.38
CA SER A 199 6.48 26.98 -6.62
C SER A 199 7.59 25.94 -6.58
N GLU A 200 7.24 24.74 -6.11
CA GLU A 200 8.04 23.54 -6.36
C GLU A 200 7.87 23.05 -7.80
N PHE A 201 8.85 22.32 -8.31
CA PHE A 201 8.75 21.59 -9.57
C PHE A 201 9.33 20.19 -9.40
N LEU A 202 8.91 19.23 -10.23
CA LEU A 202 9.51 17.91 -10.27
C LEU A 202 10.72 17.94 -11.21
N LEU A 203 11.91 17.65 -10.69
CA LEU A 203 13.08 17.35 -11.51
C LEU A 203 12.96 15.89 -11.97
N VAL A 204 12.74 15.67 -13.25
CA VAL A 204 12.60 14.32 -13.82
C VAL A 204 13.98 13.72 -14.02
N SER A 205 14.83 14.42 -14.77
CA SER A 205 16.21 13.98 -15.02
C SER A 205 17.09 15.13 -15.49
N PHE A 206 18.40 14.93 -15.41
CA PHE A 206 19.40 15.77 -16.03
C PHE A 206 20.44 14.90 -16.75
N ALA A 207 21.04 15.41 -17.82
CA ALA A 207 22.08 14.71 -18.55
C ALA A 207 23.16 15.68 -19.02
N VAL A 208 24.42 15.25 -19.06
CA VAL A 208 25.56 16.03 -19.56
C VAL A 208 26.25 15.29 -20.67
N GLN A 209 26.45 15.95 -21.81
CA GLN A 209 27.24 15.45 -22.92
C GLN A 209 28.72 15.79 -22.70
N MET A 210 29.56 14.76 -22.67
CA MET A 210 31.01 14.87 -22.53
C MET A 210 31.68 15.06 -23.90
N PRO A 211 32.91 15.62 -23.95
CA PRO A 211 33.65 15.82 -25.20
C PRO A 211 33.94 14.53 -25.99
N ASP A 212 33.99 13.39 -25.29
CA ASP A 212 34.19 12.05 -25.87
C ASP A 212 32.87 11.38 -26.32
N SER A 213 31.79 12.15 -26.43
CA SER A 213 30.44 11.72 -26.80
C SER A 213 29.72 10.84 -25.77
N ARG A 214 30.31 10.56 -24.59
CA ARG A 214 29.58 9.91 -23.50
C ARG A 214 28.51 10.85 -22.94
N VAL A 215 27.39 10.27 -22.49
CA VAL A 215 26.32 11.00 -21.80
C VAL A 215 26.27 10.53 -20.35
N ILE A 216 26.49 11.45 -19.41
CA ILE A 216 26.33 11.19 -17.99
C ILE A 216 24.90 11.51 -17.59
N ASN A 217 24.19 10.55 -17.02
CA ASN A 217 22.78 10.70 -16.66
C ASN A 217 22.60 10.87 -15.16
N PHE A 218 21.69 11.74 -14.77
CA PHE A 218 21.30 12.07 -13.40
C PHE A 218 19.79 11.84 -13.29
N PRO A 219 19.34 10.58 -13.10
CA PRO A 219 17.94 10.30 -12.82
C PRO A 219 17.58 10.94 -11.47
N ALA A 220 16.51 11.72 -11.44
CA ALA A 220 16.11 12.45 -10.24
C ALA A 220 14.76 11.97 -9.72
N GLY A 221 13.68 12.20 -10.47
CA GLY A 221 12.31 11.85 -10.06
C GLY A 221 11.93 12.44 -8.71
N SER A 222 12.25 13.73 -8.47
CA SER A 222 12.12 14.33 -7.14
C SER A 222 11.70 15.78 -7.18
N TRP A 223 10.94 16.20 -6.17
CA TRP A 223 10.41 17.55 -6.06
C TRP A 223 11.46 18.52 -5.54
N VAL A 224 11.65 19.66 -6.20
CA VAL A 224 12.59 20.72 -5.83
C VAL A 224 11.81 21.94 -5.36
N TYR A 225 11.78 22.12 -4.03
CA TYR A 225 11.17 23.26 -3.35
C TYR A 225 12.03 24.51 -3.37
N ASN A 226 11.43 25.66 -3.05
CA ASN A 226 12.20 26.88 -2.77
C ASN A 226 13.32 26.60 -1.77
N THR A 227 14.56 26.80 -2.21
CA THR A 227 15.80 26.47 -1.49
C THR A 227 16.54 27.69 -0.97
N ASN A 228 15.92 28.88 -0.96
CA ASN A 228 16.58 30.16 -0.61
C ASN A 228 17.27 30.18 0.77
N PHE A 229 17.08 29.13 1.60
CA PHE A 229 17.68 28.97 2.93
C PHE A 229 18.53 27.69 3.12
N LYS A 230 18.71 26.80 2.13
CA LYS A 230 19.28 25.45 2.33
C LYS A 230 20.27 24.95 1.25
N GLY A 231 21.23 25.76 0.79
CA GLY A 231 22.43 25.30 0.04
C GLY A 231 22.21 24.64 -1.35
N GLY A 232 20.98 24.30 -1.73
CA GLY A 232 20.60 23.58 -2.94
C GLY A 232 20.31 22.09 -2.70
N ARG A 233 19.59 21.46 -3.64
CA ARG A 233 19.28 20.02 -3.65
C ARG A 233 20.35 19.26 -4.43
N ILE A 234 20.84 18.17 -3.85
CA ILE A 234 21.89 17.35 -4.45
C ILE A 234 21.26 16.19 -5.22
N PHE A 235 21.74 15.94 -6.44
CA PHE A 235 21.39 14.76 -7.23
C PHE A 235 22.65 14.13 -7.78
N PHE A 236 22.75 12.81 -7.71
CA PHE A 236 23.91 12.07 -8.19
C PHE A 236 23.68 11.52 -9.59
N SER A 237 24.78 11.25 -10.29
CA SER A 237 24.74 10.45 -11.52
C SER A 237 24.25 9.03 -11.24
N ASN A 238 23.90 8.29 -12.29
CA ASN A 238 23.44 6.91 -12.22
C ASN A 238 24.55 5.85 -12.06
N ASP A 239 25.80 6.29 -11.82
CA ASP A 239 26.89 5.43 -11.37
C ASP A 239 26.60 4.87 -9.97
N LEU A 240 27.07 3.65 -9.70
CA LEU A 240 26.89 2.98 -8.41
C LEU A 240 28.24 2.76 -7.73
N TYR A 241 28.33 3.13 -6.45
CA TYR A 241 29.55 3.04 -5.66
C TYR A 241 29.27 2.50 -4.25
N LEU A 242 30.07 1.53 -3.82
CA LEU A 242 30.25 1.25 -2.39
C LEU A 242 30.87 2.47 -1.69
N PRO A 243 30.69 2.66 -0.38
CA PRO A 243 31.30 3.78 0.33
C PRO A 243 32.80 3.90 0.08
N SER A 244 33.52 2.77 0.09
CA SER A 244 34.97 2.67 -0.16
C SER A 244 35.40 2.99 -1.59
N ALA A 245 34.48 2.96 -2.55
CA ALA A 245 34.73 3.24 -3.96
C ALA A 245 34.16 4.58 -4.41
N THR A 246 33.58 5.37 -3.49
CA THR A 246 33.02 6.69 -3.80
C THR A 246 34.15 7.61 -4.26
N PRO A 247 34.03 8.27 -5.44
CA PRO A 247 35.03 9.24 -5.88
C PRO A 247 35.24 10.35 -4.85
N ASP A 248 36.48 10.77 -4.62
CA ASP A 248 36.84 11.74 -3.56
C ASP A 248 36.02 13.03 -3.61
N GLY A 249 35.69 13.53 -4.82
CA GLY A 249 34.87 14.72 -5.01
C GLY A 249 33.41 14.57 -4.54
N LEU A 250 32.92 13.34 -4.36
CA LEU A 250 31.53 13.05 -3.98
C LEU A 250 31.37 12.61 -2.53
N VAL A 251 32.45 12.24 -1.83
CA VAL A 251 32.39 11.71 -0.45
C VAL A 251 31.64 12.65 0.49
N PHE A 252 31.98 13.95 0.46
CA PHE A 252 31.32 14.94 1.32
C PHE A 252 29.81 15.05 1.01
N LEU A 253 29.43 15.09 -0.26
CA LEU A 253 28.02 15.21 -0.66
C LEU A 253 27.22 13.95 -0.33
N ARG A 254 27.85 12.76 -0.44
CA ARG A 254 27.26 11.47 -0.04
C ARG A 254 26.87 11.50 1.44
N ASP A 255 27.79 11.91 2.30
CA ASP A 255 27.55 12.00 3.74
C ASP A 255 26.56 13.12 4.09
N GLN A 256 26.66 14.27 3.43
CA GLN A 256 25.77 15.41 3.64
C GLN A 256 24.31 15.06 3.30
N GLU A 257 24.07 14.37 2.19
CA GLU A 257 22.71 13.98 1.80
C GLU A 257 22.12 12.96 2.77
N LEU A 258 22.89 11.97 3.23
CA LEU A 258 22.43 11.05 4.26
C LEU A 258 22.07 11.77 5.57
N GLN A 259 22.85 12.78 5.97
CA GLN A 259 22.51 13.61 7.13
C GLN A 259 21.21 14.40 6.92
N ASN A 260 20.99 14.96 5.73
CA ASN A 260 19.75 15.66 5.38
C ASN A 260 18.53 14.72 5.47
N LEU A 261 18.66 13.50 4.96
CA LEU A 261 17.60 12.49 4.95
C LEU A 261 17.28 11.96 6.36
N ARG A 262 18.26 11.87 7.27
CA ARG A 262 18.03 11.49 8.67
C ARG A 262 17.34 12.59 9.48
N GLY A 263 17.61 13.85 9.16
CA GLY A 263 17.21 14.99 9.97
C GLY A 263 17.81 14.94 11.39
N ASN A 264 17.15 15.58 12.35
CA ASN A 264 17.63 15.71 13.74
C ASN A 264 16.74 15.04 14.79
N GLY A 265 15.66 14.34 14.37
CA GLY A 265 14.71 13.67 15.26
C GLY A 265 13.72 14.57 16.02
N LEU A 266 13.75 15.89 15.80
CA LEU A 266 12.97 16.88 16.56
C LEU A 266 11.96 17.60 15.68
N GLY A 267 10.90 18.14 16.28
CA GLY A 267 9.90 18.99 15.61
C GLY A 267 8.86 18.23 14.78
N GLU A 268 7.85 18.96 14.32
CA GLU A 268 6.84 18.47 13.35
C GLU A 268 7.46 18.41 11.94
N ARG A 269 7.01 17.44 11.15
CA ARG A 269 7.43 17.32 9.75
C ARG A 269 6.57 18.19 8.85
N SER A 270 7.23 18.99 8.02
CA SER A 270 6.57 19.86 7.04
C SER A 270 6.33 19.10 5.74
N TYR A 271 5.35 19.54 4.95
CA TYR A 271 5.04 18.98 3.63
C TYR A 271 6.26 18.85 2.70
N GLN A 272 7.23 19.75 2.84
CA GLN A 272 8.43 19.84 2.00
C GLN A 272 9.62 19.00 2.50
N ASP A 273 9.50 18.41 3.69
CA ASP A 273 10.61 17.65 4.28
C ASP A 273 10.82 16.31 3.57
N ARG A 274 12.10 15.93 3.44
CA ARG A 274 12.55 14.60 2.99
C ARG A 274 13.18 13.81 4.13
N ILE A 275 12.66 13.99 5.35
CA ILE A 275 13.24 13.44 6.58
C ILE A 275 12.58 12.10 6.88
N TYR A 276 13.40 11.05 6.87
CA TYR A 276 13.03 9.69 7.22
C TYR A 276 13.43 9.45 8.67
N ASP A 277 12.46 9.14 9.51
CA ASP A 277 12.68 8.83 10.93
C ASP A 277 11.55 7.93 11.46
N TYR A 278 11.74 7.36 12.64
CA TYR A 278 10.86 6.33 13.20
C TYR A 278 9.94 6.86 14.28
N ALA A 279 8.74 6.29 14.36
CA ALA A 279 7.86 6.43 15.50
C ALA A 279 7.01 5.17 15.70
N THR A 280 6.45 5.03 16.90
CA THR A 280 5.49 3.97 17.24
C THR A 280 4.12 4.27 16.62
N TYR A 281 3.23 3.29 16.54
CA TYR A 281 1.84 3.51 16.13
C TYR A 281 1.05 4.09 17.33
N ASN A 282 1.30 5.36 17.60
CA ASN A 282 0.58 6.16 18.59
C ASN A 282 -0.34 7.21 17.94
N ASP A 283 -0.58 7.10 16.64
CA ASP A 283 -1.41 8.02 15.84
C ASP A 283 -2.75 7.39 15.40
N LEU A 284 -3.09 6.20 15.91
CA LEU A 284 -4.33 5.49 15.55
C LEU A 284 -5.55 5.92 16.37
N GLY A 285 -5.37 6.27 17.64
CA GLY A 285 -6.44 6.71 18.54
C GLY A 285 -6.76 8.20 18.41
N ASP A 286 -8.00 8.61 18.73
CA ASP A 286 -8.46 10.00 18.65
C ASP A 286 -9.18 10.48 19.93
N ALA A 287 -8.48 10.40 21.06
CA ALA A 287 -9.04 10.77 22.36
C ALA A 287 -9.53 12.23 22.40
N ASP A 288 -8.84 13.13 21.67
CA ASP A 288 -9.19 14.55 21.56
C ASP A 288 -10.62 14.73 21.01
N GLN A 289 -10.99 13.97 19.97
CA GLN A 289 -12.34 13.94 19.42
C GLN A 289 -13.33 13.28 20.38
N ASP A 290 -13.04 12.06 20.84
CA ASP A 290 -13.91 11.27 21.73
C ASP A 290 -13.05 10.28 22.54
N GLU A 291 -13.24 10.24 23.86
CA GLU A 291 -12.48 9.37 24.76
C GLU A 291 -12.63 7.87 24.42
N THR A 292 -13.76 7.48 23.82
CA THR A 292 -14.02 6.11 23.35
C THR A 292 -13.13 5.69 22.16
N LEU A 293 -12.52 6.66 21.47
CA LEU A 293 -11.57 6.46 20.38
C LEU A 293 -10.12 6.32 20.85
N THR A 294 -9.88 6.26 22.16
CA THR A 294 -8.56 5.94 22.72
C THR A 294 -8.12 4.54 22.28
N ARG A 295 -6.87 4.40 21.84
CA ARG A 295 -6.26 3.12 21.45
C ARG A 295 -4.89 2.98 22.10
N PRO A 296 -4.45 1.76 22.41
CA PRO A 296 -3.11 1.55 22.94
C PRO A 296 -2.05 1.91 21.90
N VAL A 297 -0.92 2.44 22.37
CA VAL A 297 0.26 2.62 21.53
C VAL A 297 0.84 1.26 21.17
N LEU A 298 1.06 1.02 19.88
CA LEU A 298 1.73 -0.20 19.40
C LEU A 298 3.20 0.10 19.06
N GLY A 299 4.09 -0.70 19.63
CA GLY A 299 5.53 -0.56 19.51
C GLY A 299 6.16 0.22 20.67
N GLY A 300 7.41 -0.10 21.00
CA GLY A 300 8.16 0.53 22.09
C GLY A 300 7.84 -0.03 23.48
N SER A 301 7.08 -1.13 23.55
CA SER A 301 6.78 -1.85 24.79
C SER A 301 6.87 -3.37 24.59
N PRO A 302 7.19 -4.15 25.65
CA PRO A 302 7.19 -5.61 25.58
C PRO A 302 5.77 -6.21 25.53
N ASP A 303 4.75 -5.46 25.96
CA ASP A 303 3.36 -5.92 26.00
C ASP A 303 2.74 -5.89 24.60
N LEU A 304 2.92 -4.77 23.90
CA LEU A 304 2.45 -4.54 22.53
C LEU A 304 3.63 -4.14 21.62
N PRO A 305 4.54 -5.08 21.28
CA PRO A 305 5.63 -4.81 20.37
C PRO A 305 5.10 -4.64 18.94
N TYR A 306 5.74 -3.79 18.14
CA TYR A 306 5.31 -3.54 16.76
C TYR A 306 6.44 -2.98 15.89
N PRO A 307 6.43 -3.18 14.57
CA PRO A 307 7.28 -2.41 13.66
C PRO A 307 7.10 -0.90 13.86
N ARG A 308 8.14 -0.11 13.56
CA ARG A 308 8.05 1.35 13.55
C ARG A 308 7.47 1.84 12.23
N ARG A 309 6.75 2.96 12.30
CA ARG A 309 6.25 3.72 11.15
C ARG A 309 7.07 4.99 10.94
N VAL A 310 6.82 5.70 9.84
CA VAL A 310 7.43 6.98 9.55
C VAL A 310 6.96 8.05 10.55
N ARG A 311 7.93 8.76 11.15
CA ARG A 311 7.68 9.82 12.13
C ARG A 311 7.07 11.04 11.45
N THR A 312 5.95 11.49 11.99
CA THR A 312 5.22 12.69 11.56
C THR A 312 5.48 13.88 12.50
N GLY A 313 5.63 13.60 13.80
CA GLY A 313 6.09 14.59 14.79
C GLY A 313 5.07 15.66 15.13
N ARG A 314 3.79 15.45 14.82
CA ARG A 314 2.70 16.33 15.25
C ARG A 314 2.65 16.38 16.78
N VAL A 315 1.99 17.41 17.29
CA VAL A 315 1.80 17.60 18.73
C VAL A 315 1.10 16.40 19.37
N ALA A 316 1.38 16.13 20.65
CA ALA A 316 0.68 15.11 21.41
C ALA A 316 -0.80 15.47 21.58
N SER A 317 -1.65 14.45 21.74
CA SER A 317 -3.06 14.65 22.10
C SER A 317 -3.17 15.33 23.46
N THR A 318 -4.16 16.22 23.57
CA THR A 318 -4.45 16.95 24.82
C THR A 318 -5.05 16.05 25.90
N LYS A 319 -5.80 15.01 25.49
CA LYS A 319 -6.46 14.05 26.40
C LYS A 319 -5.67 12.76 26.62
N ASP A 320 -4.83 12.36 25.67
CA ASP A 320 -3.88 11.23 25.82
C ASP A 320 -2.47 11.64 25.36
N PRO A 321 -1.62 12.17 26.27
CA PRO A 321 -0.29 12.65 25.92
C PRO A 321 0.69 11.58 25.37
N LYS A 322 0.34 10.29 25.45
CA LYS A 322 1.13 9.21 24.81
C LYS A 322 0.80 9.06 23.32
N SER A 323 -0.36 9.54 22.91
CA SER A 323 -0.83 9.52 21.53
C SER A 323 -0.47 10.81 20.78
N GLU A 324 -0.16 10.69 19.50
CA GLU A 324 0.04 11.81 18.60
C GLU A 324 -1.32 12.33 18.14
N SER A 325 -1.53 13.65 18.18
CA SER A 325 -2.78 14.25 17.74
C SER A 325 -3.01 13.98 16.24
N ARG A 326 -4.26 13.69 15.89
CA ARG A 326 -4.67 13.35 14.52
C ARG A 326 -5.00 14.58 13.68
N GLY A 327 -4.97 15.76 14.29
CA GLY A 327 -5.35 17.03 13.68
C GLY A 327 -6.83 17.06 13.29
N ASN A 328 -7.21 18.02 12.46
CA ASN A 328 -8.56 18.07 11.92
C ASN A 328 -8.74 17.05 10.76
N VAL A 329 -9.96 16.97 10.23
CA VAL A 329 -10.28 16.07 9.10
C VAL A 329 -9.43 16.35 7.85
N LEU A 330 -8.99 17.60 7.67
CA LEU A 330 -8.16 18.04 6.52
C LEU A 330 -6.66 17.77 6.71
N THR A 331 -6.24 17.30 7.88
CA THR A 331 -4.83 17.06 8.17
C THR A 331 -4.33 15.83 7.43
N ILE A 332 -3.38 16.03 6.53
CA ILE A 332 -2.68 14.95 5.82
C ILE A 332 -1.52 14.45 6.69
N PHE A 333 -1.41 13.13 6.87
CA PHE A 333 -0.26 12.57 7.58
C PHE A 333 0.99 12.76 6.72
N TYR A 334 2.04 13.32 7.32
CA TYR A 334 3.31 13.52 6.67
C TYR A 334 3.88 12.18 6.18
N ILE A 335 4.42 12.22 4.97
CA ILE A 335 5.40 11.29 4.43
C ILE A 335 6.51 12.11 3.77
N PRO A 336 7.75 11.60 3.69
CA PRO A 336 8.82 12.25 2.95
C PRO A 336 8.38 12.61 1.53
N ARG A 337 8.68 13.83 1.08
CA ARG A 337 8.06 14.36 -0.15
C ARG A 337 8.18 13.44 -1.36
N ASP A 338 9.36 12.88 -1.58
CA ASP A 338 9.62 12.06 -2.76
C ASP A 338 8.90 10.70 -2.71
N GLU A 339 8.31 10.33 -1.57
CA GLU A 339 7.45 9.16 -1.42
C GLU A 339 6.00 9.47 -1.84
N ARG A 340 5.70 10.74 -2.13
CA ARG A 340 4.45 11.21 -2.74
C ARG A 340 4.67 11.47 -4.23
N PHE A 341 4.77 10.38 -4.98
CA PHE A 341 4.97 10.41 -6.44
C PHE A 341 3.64 10.80 -7.12
N ASP A 342 3.56 12.00 -7.69
CA ASP A 342 2.45 12.63 -8.44
C ASP A 342 1.28 13.27 -7.67
N GLN A 343 0.57 14.15 -8.38
CA GLN A 343 -0.35 15.15 -7.84
C GLN A 343 -1.81 14.69 -7.72
N VAL A 344 -2.16 13.57 -8.35
CA VAL A 344 -3.46 12.91 -8.22
C VAL A 344 -3.21 11.41 -8.35
N LYS A 345 -3.17 10.68 -7.23
CA LYS A 345 -3.09 9.21 -7.26
C LYS A 345 -4.27 8.55 -6.57
N PHE A 346 -4.46 7.30 -6.95
CA PHE A 346 -5.44 6.39 -6.40
C PHE A 346 -5.33 6.25 -4.88
N SER A 347 -4.15 6.40 -4.28
CA SER A 347 -3.95 6.46 -2.82
C SER A 347 -4.53 7.73 -2.21
N ASP A 348 -4.39 8.89 -2.84
CA ASP A 348 -5.05 10.13 -2.44
C ASP A 348 -6.56 10.06 -2.68
N PHE A 349 -7.00 9.44 -3.77
CA PHE A 349 -8.42 9.17 -4.03
C PHE A 349 -9.03 8.15 -3.06
N ALA A 350 -8.32 7.07 -2.72
CA ALA A 350 -8.70 6.10 -1.71
C ALA A 350 -8.64 6.74 -0.32
N ALA A 351 -7.60 7.53 -0.03
CA ALA A 351 -7.50 8.31 1.19
C ALA A 351 -8.61 9.37 1.26
N ASP A 352 -9.06 9.98 0.16
CA ASP A 352 -10.11 10.98 0.15
C ASP A 352 -11.52 10.35 0.17
N ALA A 353 -11.70 9.18 -0.47
CA ALA A 353 -12.87 8.32 -0.31
C ALA A 353 -13.01 7.81 1.14
N VAL A 354 -11.88 7.53 1.81
CA VAL A 354 -11.85 7.05 3.20
C VAL A 354 -11.79 8.23 4.21
N ARG A 355 -11.20 9.40 3.90
CA ARG A 355 -11.21 10.66 4.70
C ARG A 355 -12.58 11.32 4.68
N GLY A 356 -13.26 11.26 3.54
CA GLY A 356 -14.69 11.53 3.44
C GLY A 356 -15.57 10.53 4.20
N GLY A 357 -14.97 9.38 4.52
CA GLY A 357 -15.52 8.12 4.99
C GLY A 357 -15.97 8.01 6.45
N SER A 358 -15.10 8.31 7.41
CA SER A 358 -15.30 7.70 8.75
C SER A 358 -16.43 8.31 9.58
N HIS A 359 -16.65 9.64 9.51
CA HIS A 359 -17.71 10.29 10.32
C HIS A 359 -18.90 10.85 9.53
N LYS A 360 -18.76 11.03 8.20
CA LYS A 360 -19.84 11.54 7.33
C LYS A 360 -20.35 10.49 6.33
N LEU A 361 -19.48 9.69 5.72
CA LEU A 361 -19.90 8.64 4.78
C LEU A 361 -20.68 7.50 5.44
N ILE A 362 -20.43 7.12 6.70
CA ILE A 362 -21.25 6.07 7.35
C ILE A 362 -22.74 6.50 7.42
N PRO A 363 -23.08 7.72 7.86
CA PRO A 363 -24.43 8.28 7.70
C PRO A 363 -24.85 8.54 6.24
N THR A 364 -23.94 9.00 5.37
CA THR A 364 -24.27 9.37 3.98
C THR A 364 -24.45 8.15 3.06
N LEU A 365 -23.75 7.03 3.23
CA LEU A 365 -24.02 5.74 2.55
C LEU A 365 -25.33 5.14 3.01
N LYS A 366 -25.61 5.20 4.33
CA LYS A 366 -26.93 4.85 4.89
C LYS A 366 -28.06 5.67 4.28
N THR A 367 -27.79 6.92 3.90
CA THR A 367 -28.76 7.84 3.30
C THR A 367 -28.81 7.76 1.77
N ALA A 368 -27.67 7.63 1.08
CA ALA A 368 -27.52 7.69 -0.37
C ALA A 368 -27.83 6.37 -1.06
N ALA A 369 -27.62 5.24 -0.38
CA ALA A 369 -27.93 3.94 -0.96
C ALA A 369 -29.42 3.57 -0.83
N GLY A 370 -30.24 4.35 -0.11
CA GLY A 370 -31.61 3.97 0.25
C GLY A 370 -31.72 2.73 1.16
N TYR A 371 -30.61 2.01 1.37
CA TYR A 371 -30.49 0.87 2.27
C TYR A 371 -30.13 1.37 3.67
N GLY A 372 -31.12 1.35 4.58
CA GLY A 372 -30.87 1.51 6.02
C GLY A 372 -30.03 0.35 6.59
N ASN A 373 -30.14 0.08 7.89
CA ASN A 373 -29.67 -1.20 8.48
C ASN A 373 -30.54 -2.39 7.99
N GLN A 374 -30.78 -2.48 6.69
CA GLN A 374 -31.58 -3.50 6.05
C GLN A 374 -30.80 -4.79 5.95
N GLU A 375 -31.51 -5.89 6.07
CA GLU A 375 -31.00 -7.24 5.94
C GLU A 375 -31.21 -7.75 4.53
N PHE A 376 -30.35 -8.68 4.07
CA PHE A 376 -30.64 -9.45 2.85
C PHE A 376 -31.75 -10.48 3.14
N LEU A 377 -32.81 -10.52 2.33
CA LEU A 377 -33.91 -11.50 2.47
C LEU A 377 -33.56 -12.84 1.83
N SER A 378 -32.71 -12.84 0.81
CA SER A 378 -32.28 -14.04 0.08
C SER A 378 -30.87 -13.86 -0.50
N PHE A 379 -30.26 -14.95 -0.99
CA PHE A 379 -29.02 -14.84 -1.77
C PHE A 379 -29.22 -14.10 -3.10
N GLU A 380 -30.42 -14.13 -3.67
CA GLU A 380 -30.75 -13.36 -4.89
C GLU A 380 -30.73 -11.85 -4.61
N ASP A 381 -31.14 -11.41 -3.42
CA ASP A 381 -31.05 -10.01 -3.02
C ASP A 381 -29.59 -9.52 -3.05
N ILE A 382 -28.63 -10.33 -2.60
CA ILE A 382 -27.20 -9.98 -2.69
C ILE A 382 -26.79 -9.83 -4.15
N LYS A 383 -27.29 -10.70 -5.04
CA LYS A 383 -26.95 -10.63 -6.46
C LYS A 383 -27.43 -9.36 -7.14
N THR A 384 -28.48 -8.71 -6.62
CA THR A 384 -28.95 -7.40 -7.13
C THR A 384 -27.94 -6.28 -6.93
N LEU A 385 -26.92 -6.48 -6.08
CA LEU A 385 -25.81 -5.54 -5.93
C LEU A 385 -24.88 -5.54 -7.14
N TYR A 386 -24.94 -6.56 -8.01
CA TYR A 386 -24.05 -6.68 -9.17
C TYR A 386 -24.78 -6.37 -10.48
N VAL A 387 -24.03 -5.93 -11.48
CA VAL A 387 -24.57 -5.73 -12.84
C VAL A 387 -24.94 -7.08 -13.45
N ALA A 388 -26.19 -7.22 -13.94
CA ALA A 388 -26.68 -8.46 -14.54
C ALA A 388 -25.92 -8.84 -15.83
N THR A 389 -25.56 -10.12 -15.94
CA THR A 389 -24.67 -10.71 -16.95
C THR A 389 -25.24 -10.87 -18.37
N ASP A 390 -26.44 -10.34 -18.68
CA ASP A 390 -27.10 -10.58 -19.97
C ASP A 390 -26.73 -9.59 -21.10
N SER A 391 -25.56 -8.96 -20.98
CA SER A 391 -24.89 -8.39 -22.15
C SER A 391 -23.70 -9.29 -22.50
N SER A 392 -23.48 -9.51 -23.78
CA SER A 392 -22.30 -10.19 -24.31
C SER A 392 -21.06 -9.37 -23.96
N VAL A 393 -20.54 -9.59 -22.77
CA VAL A 393 -19.53 -8.74 -22.14
C VAL A 393 -18.14 -9.31 -22.40
N THR A 394 -17.71 -9.20 -23.64
CA THR A 394 -16.35 -8.74 -23.95
C THR A 394 -16.28 -7.20 -23.85
N GLY A 395 -17.20 -6.59 -23.09
CA GLY A 395 -17.58 -5.18 -23.14
C GLY A 395 -17.89 -4.52 -21.79
N ALA A 396 -17.56 -5.11 -20.63
CA ALA A 396 -17.64 -4.48 -19.29
C ALA A 396 -16.31 -3.79 -18.94
N LEU A 397 -15.40 -3.78 -19.90
CA LEU A 397 -14.51 -2.66 -20.13
C LEU A 397 -15.28 -1.40 -20.59
N GLY A 398 -16.60 -1.47 -20.82
CA GLY A 398 -17.44 -0.40 -21.36
C GLY A 398 -17.75 0.77 -20.41
N ASN A 399 -17.64 0.58 -19.10
CA ASN A 399 -17.80 1.68 -18.13
C ASN A 399 -16.47 2.41 -17.82
N LEU A 400 -15.36 1.90 -18.38
CA LEU A 400 -14.01 2.44 -18.31
C LEU A 400 -13.42 2.49 -19.74
N LYS A 401 -14.18 3.05 -20.70
CA LYS A 401 -13.63 3.36 -22.02
C LYS A 401 -13.06 4.77 -21.99
N PRO A 402 -11.73 4.95 -21.89
CA PRO A 402 -11.12 6.21 -22.28
C PRO A 402 -11.57 6.52 -23.71
N GLN A 403 -12.15 7.70 -23.92
CA GLN A 403 -12.51 8.16 -25.26
C GLN A 403 -11.30 8.02 -26.20
N GLY A 404 -11.39 7.13 -27.20
CA GLY A 404 -10.45 7.07 -28.32
C GLY A 404 -9.94 5.69 -28.76
N ALA A 405 -10.14 4.61 -28.01
CA ALA A 405 -9.61 3.30 -28.41
C ALA A 405 -10.54 2.55 -29.38
N VAL A 406 -10.36 2.80 -30.68
CA VAL A 406 -10.81 1.90 -31.76
C VAL A 406 -9.58 1.45 -32.53
N GLY A 407 -9.21 0.18 -32.42
CA GLY A 407 -8.30 -0.54 -33.31
C GLY A 407 -6.79 -0.27 -33.16
N ASP A 408 -6.02 -1.36 -32.99
CA ASP A 408 -4.62 -1.55 -33.41
C ASP A 408 -3.57 -0.46 -33.12
N GLN A 409 -3.63 0.24 -31.99
CA GLN A 409 -2.51 1.08 -31.52
C GLN A 409 -2.19 0.86 -30.03
N LEU A 410 -1.47 -0.23 -29.74
CA LEU A 410 -0.88 -0.52 -28.42
C LEU A 410 0.29 0.40 -28.04
N ASP A 411 0.82 1.18 -28.99
CA ASP A 411 2.03 2.01 -28.77
C ASP A 411 1.75 3.40 -28.14
N ASN A 412 0.50 3.78 -27.91
CA ASN A 412 0.13 5.15 -27.45
C ASN A 412 -0.46 5.23 -26.03
N LEU A 413 -0.37 4.16 -25.22
CA LEU A 413 -0.87 4.15 -23.83
C LEU A 413 -0.12 5.12 -22.89
N SER A 414 1.07 5.60 -23.27
CA SER A 414 1.85 6.54 -22.46
C SER A 414 1.28 7.97 -22.37
N ASN A 415 0.20 8.28 -23.09
CA ASN A 415 -0.39 9.62 -23.17
C ASN A 415 -1.80 9.73 -22.54
N GLN A 416 -2.30 8.70 -21.86
CA GLN A 416 -3.61 8.78 -21.21
C GLN A 416 -3.53 9.59 -19.90
N ASN A 417 -4.44 10.55 -19.76
CA ASN A 417 -4.51 11.43 -18.59
C ASN A 417 -4.99 10.63 -17.36
N PRO A 418 -4.23 10.59 -16.26
CA PRO A 418 -4.64 9.93 -15.01
C PRO A 418 -6.00 10.41 -14.49
N LEU A 419 -6.36 11.67 -14.78
CA LEU A 419 -7.67 12.24 -14.44
C LEU A 419 -8.82 11.54 -15.16
N THR A 420 -8.60 10.94 -16.33
CA THR A 420 -9.66 10.25 -17.10
C THR A 420 -10.06 8.95 -16.42
N PHE A 421 -9.10 8.17 -15.89
CA PHE A 421 -9.40 6.97 -15.11
C PHE A 421 -10.06 7.31 -13.77
N VAL A 422 -9.57 8.33 -13.07
CA VAL A 422 -10.20 8.84 -11.83
C VAL A 422 -11.61 9.36 -12.12
N HIS A 423 -11.82 10.08 -13.22
CA HIS A 423 -13.13 10.57 -13.64
C HIS A 423 -14.05 9.43 -14.09
N GLU A 424 -13.59 8.40 -14.79
CA GLU A 424 -14.44 7.27 -15.22
C GLU A 424 -14.77 6.33 -14.06
N TYR A 425 -13.84 6.13 -13.12
CA TYR A 425 -14.10 5.41 -11.87
C TYR A 425 -15.04 6.19 -10.93
N ALA A 426 -14.91 7.50 -10.87
CA ALA A 426 -15.79 8.37 -10.08
C ALA A 426 -17.16 8.65 -10.73
N PHE A 427 -17.19 8.69 -12.06
CA PHE A 427 -18.32 9.12 -12.90
C PHE A 427 -18.51 8.14 -14.07
N PRO A 428 -18.96 6.90 -13.81
CA PRO A 428 -19.30 5.97 -14.89
C PRO A 428 -20.39 6.58 -15.78
N SER A 429 -20.22 6.52 -17.10
CA SER A 429 -21.20 7.03 -18.06
C SER A 429 -22.41 6.09 -18.17
N GLY A 430 -23.61 6.58 -17.85
CA GLY A 430 -24.86 5.82 -17.99
C GLY A 430 -26.06 6.57 -17.36
N SER A 431 -27.28 6.16 -17.72
CA SER A 431 -28.54 6.75 -17.23
C SER A 431 -28.98 6.24 -15.84
N ASP A 432 -28.19 5.39 -15.19
CA ASP A 432 -28.57 4.70 -13.96
C ASP A 432 -27.70 5.18 -12.78
N THR A 433 -27.93 6.42 -12.37
CA THR A 433 -27.19 7.09 -11.28
C THR A 433 -27.75 6.82 -9.89
N ASP A 434 -28.83 6.03 -9.79
CA ASP A 434 -29.63 5.89 -8.57
C ASP A 434 -29.34 4.59 -7.80
N HIS A 435 -28.57 3.64 -8.36
CA HIS A 435 -28.17 2.38 -7.71
C HIS A 435 -26.66 2.13 -7.81
N ILE A 436 -26.00 1.87 -6.66
CA ILE A 436 -24.59 1.44 -6.64
C ILE A 436 -24.54 -0.03 -7.10
N THR A 437 -24.14 -0.27 -8.34
CA THR A 437 -23.89 -1.61 -8.86
C THR A 437 -22.39 -1.92 -8.90
N TYR A 438 -22.04 -3.14 -8.50
CA TYR A 438 -20.69 -3.65 -8.34
C TYR A 438 -20.34 -4.62 -9.50
N PRO A 439 -19.06 -4.72 -9.92
CA PRO A 439 -18.62 -5.79 -10.80
C PRO A 439 -18.95 -7.18 -10.23
N LEU A 440 -19.35 -8.14 -11.07
CA LEU A 440 -19.60 -9.50 -10.59
C LEU A 440 -18.28 -10.13 -10.10
N PRO A 441 -18.19 -10.61 -8.84
CA PRO A 441 -16.96 -11.21 -8.32
C PRO A 441 -16.63 -12.52 -9.03
N ALA A 442 -15.33 -12.75 -9.25
CA ALA A 442 -14.84 -13.91 -10.00
C ALA A 442 -15.29 -15.25 -9.38
N ILE A 443 -15.39 -15.32 -8.04
CA ILE A 443 -15.79 -16.53 -7.29
C ILE A 443 -17.22 -17.04 -7.62
N ILE A 444 -18.10 -16.19 -8.14
CA ILE A 444 -19.48 -16.56 -8.53
C ILE A 444 -19.76 -16.40 -10.03
N THR A 445 -18.74 -16.09 -10.83
CA THR A 445 -18.93 -15.77 -12.26
C THR A 445 -19.26 -17.01 -13.09
N ALA A 446 -18.52 -18.11 -12.90
CA ALA A 446 -18.74 -19.35 -13.67
C ALA A 446 -19.85 -20.23 -13.07
N ASP A 447 -19.95 -20.28 -11.74
CA ASP A 447 -20.95 -21.03 -10.99
C ASP A 447 -21.24 -20.30 -9.67
N ASP A 448 -22.45 -19.76 -9.55
CA ASP A 448 -22.90 -18.96 -8.41
C ASP A 448 -23.22 -19.77 -7.15
N LYS A 449 -23.04 -21.09 -7.20
CA LYS A 449 -23.23 -22.03 -6.08
C LYS A 449 -21.95 -22.74 -5.69
N ALA A 450 -20.93 -22.81 -6.56
CA ALA A 450 -19.70 -23.53 -6.29
C ALA A 450 -18.93 -23.01 -5.05
N TRP A 451 -19.03 -21.71 -4.75
CA TRP A 451 -18.40 -21.08 -3.59
C TRP A 451 -18.79 -21.74 -2.25
N CYS A 452 -20.01 -22.26 -2.13
CA CYS A 452 -20.48 -22.86 -0.87
C CYS A 452 -20.07 -24.33 -0.70
N SER A 453 -19.40 -24.92 -1.68
CA SER A 453 -18.92 -26.30 -1.60
C SER A 453 -17.78 -26.46 -0.60
N ASP A 454 -17.72 -27.62 0.04
CA ASP A 454 -16.66 -27.94 1.01
C ASP A 454 -15.27 -28.03 0.37
N ILE A 455 -15.22 -28.49 -0.89
CA ILE A 455 -13.99 -28.54 -1.68
C ILE A 455 -13.48 -27.13 -1.94
N GLU A 456 -14.35 -26.19 -2.34
CA GLU A 456 -13.93 -24.81 -2.59
C GLU A 456 -13.50 -24.10 -1.31
N PHE A 457 -14.25 -24.29 -0.21
CA PHE A 457 -13.88 -23.78 1.10
C PHE A 457 -12.46 -24.21 1.53
N ALA A 458 -12.10 -25.49 1.32
CA ALA A 458 -10.76 -25.98 1.59
C ALA A 458 -9.73 -25.53 0.55
N ARG A 459 -10.07 -25.51 -0.75
CA ARG A 459 -9.16 -25.08 -1.83
C ARG A 459 -8.68 -23.65 -1.65
N GLN A 460 -9.54 -22.75 -1.17
CA GLN A 460 -9.16 -21.37 -0.88
C GLN A 460 -8.04 -21.24 0.16
N MET A 461 -7.79 -22.27 0.99
CA MET A 461 -6.64 -22.31 1.90
C MET A 461 -5.29 -22.56 1.19
N LEU A 462 -5.32 -23.04 -0.05
CA LEU A 462 -4.15 -23.25 -0.92
C LEU A 462 -4.03 -22.22 -2.05
N ALA A 463 -5.17 -21.65 -2.48
CA ALA A 463 -5.27 -20.90 -3.73
C ALA A 463 -6.23 -19.70 -3.67
N GLY A 464 -6.76 -19.39 -2.50
CA GLY A 464 -7.69 -18.27 -2.30
C GLY A 464 -6.96 -16.99 -1.87
N LEU A 465 -7.70 -16.11 -1.20
CA LEU A 465 -7.23 -14.82 -0.70
C LEU A 465 -6.15 -14.92 0.40
N ASN A 466 -6.21 -15.96 1.24
CA ASN A 466 -5.27 -16.12 2.36
C ASN A 466 -4.60 -17.50 2.34
N PRO A 467 -3.80 -17.80 1.31
CA PRO A 467 -3.26 -19.13 1.08
C PRO A 467 -2.01 -19.41 1.94
N LEU A 468 -1.86 -18.74 3.08
CA LEU A 468 -0.61 -18.67 3.86
C LEU A 468 -0.71 -19.32 5.25
N VAL A 469 -1.91 -19.68 5.71
CA VAL A 469 -2.13 -20.04 7.12
C VAL A 469 -2.19 -21.54 7.34
N ILE A 470 -2.66 -22.31 6.36
CA ILE A 470 -2.77 -23.76 6.48
C ILE A 470 -1.41 -24.38 6.85
N GLN A 471 -1.45 -25.33 7.79
CA GLN A 471 -0.29 -26.04 8.27
C GLN A 471 -0.53 -27.55 8.31
N LEU A 472 0.53 -28.33 8.20
CA LEU A 472 0.51 -29.76 8.42
C LEU A 472 0.15 -30.05 9.88
N LEU A 473 -0.77 -30.99 10.10
CA LEU A 473 -1.10 -31.44 11.44
C LEU A 473 0.05 -32.28 12.00
N LYS A 474 0.60 -31.86 13.14
CA LYS A 474 1.77 -32.51 13.76
C LYS A 474 1.40 -33.59 14.77
N GLU A 475 0.28 -33.43 15.48
CA GLU A 475 -0.18 -34.35 16.51
C GLU A 475 -1.71 -34.41 16.58
N PHE A 476 -2.23 -35.53 17.07
CA PHE A 476 -3.65 -35.74 17.35
C PHE A 476 -3.82 -36.54 18.66
N PRO A 477 -4.68 -36.14 19.62
CA PRO A 477 -5.57 -34.97 19.59
C PRO A 477 -4.81 -33.64 19.62
N ILE A 478 -5.44 -32.60 19.09
CA ILE A 478 -4.83 -31.26 18.96
C ILE A 478 -4.81 -30.60 20.33
N LYS A 479 -3.68 -29.97 20.69
CA LYS A 479 -3.48 -29.32 21.99
C LYS A 479 -3.19 -27.83 21.86
N SER A 480 -3.96 -27.01 22.58
CA SER A 480 -3.71 -25.57 22.75
C SER A 480 -2.47 -25.32 23.61
N LYS A 481 -1.76 -24.24 23.29
CA LYS A 481 -0.61 -23.74 24.06
C LYS A 481 -0.99 -22.70 25.11
N LEU A 482 -2.26 -22.30 25.15
CA LEU A 482 -2.77 -21.33 26.11
C LEU A 482 -2.81 -21.90 27.54
N ASP A 483 -2.77 -21.02 28.53
CA ASP A 483 -2.82 -21.40 29.95
C ASP A 483 -4.15 -22.10 30.27
N PRO A 484 -4.13 -23.39 30.67
CA PRO A 484 -5.33 -24.13 31.01
C PRO A 484 -6.12 -23.56 32.18
N ILE A 485 -5.48 -22.83 33.10
CA ILE A 485 -6.15 -22.19 34.24
C ILE A 485 -7.07 -21.07 33.73
N GLN A 486 -6.60 -20.32 32.72
CA GLN A 486 -7.34 -19.20 32.16
C GLN A 486 -8.37 -19.65 31.12
N PHE A 487 -8.04 -20.66 30.30
CA PHE A 487 -8.80 -21.00 29.10
C PHE A 487 -9.46 -22.40 29.12
N GLY A 488 -9.31 -23.14 30.21
CA GLY A 488 -9.88 -24.48 30.38
C GLY A 488 -9.02 -25.59 29.78
N ASP A 489 -9.59 -26.78 29.62
CA ASP A 489 -8.89 -27.96 29.06
C ASP A 489 -8.14 -27.60 27.76
N PRO A 490 -6.83 -27.87 27.63
CA PRO A 490 -6.08 -27.54 26.42
C PRO A 490 -6.41 -28.46 25.23
N LEU A 491 -7.08 -29.60 25.43
CA LEU A 491 -7.42 -30.52 24.35
C LEU A 491 -8.54 -29.96 23.46
N SER A 492 -8.39 -30.16 22.15
CA SER A 492 -9.45 -29.93 21.17
C SER A 492 -10.62 -30.87 21.41
N ALA A 493 -11.83 -30.38 21.20
CA ALA A 493 -13.05 -31.18 21.21
C ALA A 493 -13.17 -32.11 19.98
N ILE A 494 -12.32 -31.96 18.96
CA ILE A 494 -12.27 -32.87 17.81
C ILE A 494 -11.67 -34.20 18.27
N THR A 495 -12.43 -35.27 18.07
CA THR A 495 -12.07 -36.64 18.49
C THR A 495 -11.97 -37.57 17.28
N SER A 496 -11.40 -38.75 17.48
CA SER A 496 -11.29 -39.78 16.46
C SER A 496 -12.65 -40.21 15.88
N THR A 497 -13.73 -40.15 16.66
CA THR A 497 -15.09 -40.49 16.21
C THR A 497 -15.62 -39.49 15.19
N HIS A 498 -15.20 -38.23 15.26
CA HIS A 498 -15.63 -37.20 14.31
C HIS A 498 -15.02 -37.41 12.92
N ILE A 499 -13.78 -37.89 12.85
CA ILE A 499 -13.00 -37.85 11.60
C ILE A 499 -12.64 -39.22 11.01
N GLY A 500 -12.63 -40.29 11.83
CA GLY A 500 -12.04 -41.57 11.43
C GLY A 500 -12.70 -42.25 10.22
N LYS A 501 -13.96 -41.91 9.91
CA LYS A 501 -14.69 -42.46 8.75
C LYS A 501 -14.35 -41.77 7.43
N SER A 502 -13.66 -40.63 7.47
CA SER A 502 -13.43 -39.75 6.31
C SER A 502 -11.95 -39.70 5.88
N LEU A 503 -11.17 -40.73 6.21
CA LEU A 503 -9.73 -40.82 5.96
C LEU A 503 -9.34 -41.84 4.87
N GLU A 504 -10.27 -42.18 3.96
CA GLU A 504 -10.05 -43.18 2.89
C GLU A 504 -9.54 -44.55 3.41
N GLY A 505 -10.03 -44.97 4.59
CA GLY A 505 -9.64 -46.23 5.22
C GLY A 505 -8.32 -46.20 5.98
N LEU A 506 -7.62 -45.06 6.01
CA LEU A 506 -6.43 -44.89 6.86
C LEU A 506 -6.80 -44.70 8.32
N THR A 507 -5.94 -45.18 9.22
CA THR A 507 -5.96 -44.73 10.62
C THR A 507 -5.44 -43.30 10.73
N ILE A 508 -5.71 -42.63 11.85
CA ILE A 508 -5.19 -41.27 12.12
C ILE A 508 -3.66 -41.27 12.09
N ASP A 509 -3.02 -42.26 12.70
CA ASP A 509 -1.55 -42.37 12.72
C ASP A 509 -0.98 -42.56 11.32
N GLN A 510 -1.63 -43.38 10.47
CA GLN A 510 -1.24 -43.54 9.08
C GLN A 510 -1.43 -42.23 8.29
N ALA A 511 -2.53 -41.50 8.51
CA ALA A 511 -2.78 -40.24 7.85
C ALA A 511 -1.76 -39.14 8.27
N LEU A 512 -1.37 -39.10 9.55
CA LEU A 512 -0.29 -38.25 10.06
C LEU A 512 1.06 -38.62 9.45
N ALA A 513 1.43 -39.90 9.48
CA ALA A 513 2.70 -40.39 8.94
C ALA A 513 2.83 -40.12 7.43
N ASN A 514 1.72 -40.24 6.70
CA ASN A 514 1.65 -39.96 5.28
C ASN A 514 1.50 -38.46 4.95
N LYS A 515 1.52 -37.58 5.95
CA LYS A 515 1.34 -36.12 5.81
C LYS A 515 0.05 -35.71 5.08
N ARG A 516 -1.05 -36.40 5.40
CA ARG A 516 -2.37 -36.20 4.78
C ARG A 516 -3.36 -35.43 5.66
N LEU A 517 -2.99 -35.07 6.88
CA LEU A 517 -3.82 -34.26 7.79
C LEU A 517 -3.26 -32.85 7.92
N PHE A 518 -4.13 -31.86 7.80
CA PHE A 518 -3.81 -30.44 7.86
C PHE A 518 -4.76 -29.72 8.78
N VAL A 519 -4.35 -28.54 9.26
CA VAL A 519 -5.19 -27.71 10.11
C VAL A 519 -5.02 -26.25 9.72
N GLN A 520 -6.12 -25.50 9.74
CA GLN A 520 -6.10 -24.04 9.82
C GLN A 520 -6.56 -23.68 11.24
N ASP A 521 -5.63 -23.18 12.05
CA ASP A 521 -5.82 -23.04 13.51
C ASP A 521 -5.74 -21.58 13.94
N TYR A 522 -6.90 -20.99 14.21
CA TYR A 522 -7.02 -19.64 14.76
C TYR A 522 -7.29 -19.63 16.27
N HIS A 523 -7.42 -20.81 16.88
CA HIS A 523 -7.88 -20.96 18.26
C HIS A 523 -7.03 -20.15 19.25
N ASP A 524 -5.71 -20.37 19.24
CA ASP A 524 -4.83 -19.77 20.28
C ASP A 524 -4.67 -18.25 20.12
N ILE A 525 -4.83 -17.73 18.91
CA ILE A 525 -4.74 -16.29 18.63
C ILE A 525 -6.02 -15.57 19.06
N PHE A 526 -7.19 -16.15 18.76
CA PHE A 526 -8.48 -15.49 18.97
C PHE A 526 -9.08 -15.77 20.34
N LEU A 527 -8.88 -16.94 20.94
CA LEU A 527 -9.51 -17.32 22.22
C LEU A 527 -9.32 -16.28 23.36
N PRO A 528 -8.14 -15.66 23.51
CA PRO A 528 -7.94 -14.59 24.51
C PRO A 528 -8.80 -13.34 24.29
N TYR A 529 -9.30 -13.12 23.08
CA TYR A 529 -10.05 -11.93 22.69
C TYR A 529 -11.57 -12.14 22.63
N ILE A 530 -12.06 -13.38 22.53
CA ILE A 530 -13.48 -13.67 22.25
C ILE A 530 -14.44 -13.00 23.23
N ASN A 531 -14.21 -13.07 24.54
CA ASN A 531 -15.09 -12.42 25.52
C ASN A 531 -15.14 -10.90 25.32
N ARG A 532 -14.00 -10.27 25.05
CA ARG A 532 -13.90 -8.83 24.79
C ARG A 532 -14.58 -8.46 23.49
N ILE A 533 -14.39 -9.25 22.43
CA ILE A 533 -14.99 -9.04 21.11
C ILE A 533 -16.51 -9.10 21.20
N ASN A 534 -17.04 -10.18 21.78
CA ASN A 534 -18.48 -10.43 21.86
C ASN A 534 -19.20 -9.41 22.76
N ALA A 535 -18.50 -8.80 23.73
CA ALA A 535 -19.05 -7.74 24.57
C ALA A 535 -19.23 -6.39 23.85
N GLN A 536 -18.64 -6.20 22.66
CA GLN A 536 -18.77 -4.94 21.91
C GLN A 536 -20.14 -4.76 21.25
N ASN A 537 -20.94 -5.83 21.14
CA ASN A 537 -22.21 -5.85 20.40
C ASN A 537 -22.11 -5.41 18.92
N LEU A 538 -20.90 -5.39 18.35
CA LEU A 538 -20.66 -5.18 16.92
C LEU A 538 -20.89 -6.48 16.13
N GLY A 539 -20.40 -7.59 16.67
CA GLY A 539 -20.50 -8.92 16.11
C GLY A 539 -20.21 -10.00 17.14
N CYS A 540 -20.36 -11.26 16.74
CA CYS A 540 -20.08 -12.44 17.54
C CYS A 540 -19.02 -13.31 16.87
N MET A 541 -18.06 -13.79 17.65
CA MET A 541 -16.93 -14.59 17.19
C MET A 541 -16.75 -15.82 18.08
N TYR A 542 -16.22 -16.87 17.46
CA TYR A 542 -15.63 -18.03 18.12
C TYR A 542 -14.13 -18.03 17.86
N ALA A 543 -13.36 -18.80 18.63
CA ALA A 543 -12.00 -19.16 18.27
C ALA A 543 -12.05 -20.48 17.48
N PRO A 544 -11.86 -20.47 16.13
CA PRO A 544 -12.12 -21.63 15.32
C PRO A 544 -10.86 -22.47 15.04
N ARG A 545 -11.07 -23.76 14.79
CA ARG A 545 -10.07 -24.67 14.23
C ARG A 545 -10.72 -25.53 13.15
N THR A 546 -10.11 -25.57 11.97
CA THR A 546 -10.58 -26.39 10.85
C THR A 546 -9.58 -27.50 10.58
N LEU A 547 -10.02 -28.75 10.67
CA LEU A 547 -9.21 -29.92 10.36
C LEU A 547 -9.52 -30.41 8.95
N LEU A 548 -8.49 -30.72 8.16
CA LEU A 548 -8.60 -31.08 6.75
C LEU A 548 -7.82 -32.36 6.43
N PHE A 549 -8.24 -33.03 5.38
CA PHE A 549 -7.61 -34.22 4.83
C PHE A 549 -7.28 -34.02 3.35
N LEU A 550 -6.07 -34.40 2.95
CA LEU A 550 -5.67 -34.47 1.55
C LEU A 550 -6.02 -35.85 1.01
N THR A 551 -6.92 -35.91 0.03
CA THR A 551 -7.38 -37.16 -0.61
C THR A 551 -6.31 -37.81 -1.48
N SER A 552 -6.49 -39.06 -1.89
CA SER A 552 -5.57 -39.74 -2.83
C SER A 552 -5.56 -39.05 -4.19
N ASP A 553 -6.61 -38.27 -4.48
CA ASP A 553 -6.78 -37.43 -5.64
C ASP A 553 -6.07 -36.06 -5.54
N ASN A 554 -5.30 -35.82 -4.47
CA ASN A 554 -4.62 -34.55 -4.14
C ASN A 554 -5.57 -33.35 -3.95
N ILE A 555 -6.81 -33.60 -3.52
CA ILE A 555 -7.79 -32.56 -3.19
C ILE A 555 -7.87 -32.42 -1.68
N LEU A 556 -7.90 -31.18 -1.20
CA LEU A 556 -8.10 -30.91 0.22
C LEU A 556 -9.59 -30.92 0.55
N THR A 557 -9.99 -31.67 1.57
CA THR A 557 -11.39 -31.75 2.05
C THR A 557 -11.47 -31.44 3.54
N PRO A 558 -12.42 -30.62 4.00
CA PRO A 558 -12.60 -30.37 5.42
C PRO A 558 -13.17 -31.63 6.11
N LEU A 559 -12.70 -31.92 7.32
CA LEU A 559 -13.14 -33.04 8.14
C LEU A 559 -14.02 -32.59 9.31
N ALA A 560 -13.65 -31.49 9.97
CA ALA A 560 -14.35 -30.96 11.12
C ALA A 560 -14.00 -29.49 11.34
N ILE A 561 -14.93 -28.74 11.92
CA ILE A 561 -14.72 -27.39 12.45
C ILE A 561 -15.04 -27.43 13.94
N GLU A 562 -14.07 -27.03 14.77
CA GLU A 562 -14.29 -26.74 16.18
C GLU A 562 -14.50 -25.23 16.35
N LEU A 563 -15.57 -24.85 17.03
CA LEU A 563 -15.83 -23.47 17.46
C LEU A 563 -15.82 -23.40 18.98
N THR A 564 -14.89 -22.62 19.52
CA THR A 564 -14.69 -22.51 20.97
C THR A 564 -15.02 -21.11 21.49
N LEU A 565 -15.78 -21.07 22.58
CA LEU A 565 -15.92 -19.91 23.46
C LEU A 565 -15.09 -20.15 24.72
N PRO A 566 -14.39 -19.11 25.23
CA PRO A 566 -13.61 -19.23 26.45
C PRO A 566 -14.53 -19.42 27.68
N PRO A 567 -13.98 -19.88 28.82
CA PRO A 567 -14.73 -19.89 30.07
C PRO A 567 -15.28 -18.50 30.43
N PRO A 568 -16.46 -18.41 31.09
CA PRO A 568 -16.98 -17.14 31.60
C PRO A 568 -16.09 -16.50 32.68
N ALA A 569 -15.33 -17.31 33.40
CA ALA A 569 -14.36 -16.91 34.41
C ALA A 569 -13.19 -17.90 34.49
N ALA A 570 -12.04 -17.47 35.02
CA ALA A 570 -10.87 -18.33 35.21
C ALA A 570 -11.22 -19.56 36.07
N GLY A 571 -10.68 -20.73 35.70
CA GLY A 571 -11.04 -22.03 36.30
C GLY A 571 -12.39 -22.59 35.86
N GLY A 572 -13.14 -21.90 34.99
CA GLY A 572 -14.38 -22.39 34.40
C GLY A 572 -14.17 -23.35 33.22
N VAL A 573 -15.29 -23.84 32.66
CA VAL A 573 -15.28 -24.76 31.52
C VAL A 573 -15.47 -23.98 30.22
N LYS A 574 -14.58 -24.21 29.24
CA LYS A 574 -14.74 -23.66 27.88
C LYS A 574 -15.90 -24.35 27.16
N LYS A 575 -16.65 -23.62 26.33
CA LYS A 575 -17.73 -24.20 25.53
C LYS A 575 -17.24 -24.41 24.11
N SER A 576 -16.98 -25.67 23.74
CA SER A 576 -16.54 -26.05 22.40
C SER A 576 -17.61 -26.89 21.70
N ARG A 577 -17.88 -26.61 20.42
CA ARG A 577 -18.79 -27.39 19.57
C ARG A 577 -18.02 -27.86 18.34
N VAL A 578 -18.19 -29.12 17.97
CA VAL A 578 -17.62 -29.70 16.74
C VAL A 578 -18.72 -29.89 15.71
N PHE A 579 -18.48 -29.38 14.51
CA PHE A 579 -19.33 -29.52 13.35
C PHE A 579 -18.58 -30.37 12.32
N THR A 580 -19.30 -31.25 11.63
CA THR A 580 -18.72 -32.12 10.59
C THR A 580 -19.46 -31.90 9.26
N PRO A 581 -18.78 -32.12 8.13
CA PRO A 581 -19.38 -32.04 6.81
C PRO A 581 -20.63 -32.90 6.67
N THR A 582 -21.52 -32.48 5.78
CA THR A 582 -22.74 -33.23 5.49
C THR A 582 -22.39 -34.45 4.63
N PRO A 583 -22.86 -35.68 4.96
CA PRO A 583 -22.62 -36.83 4.10
C PRO A 583 -23.17 -36.59 2.69
N PRO A 584 -22.48 -37.05 1.63
CA PRO A 584 -22.95 -36.90 0.25
C PRO A 584 -24.40 -37.37 0.08
N GLY A 585 -25.21 -36.57 -0.61
CA GLY A 585 -26.63 -36.86 -0.87
C GLY A 585 -27.60 -36.52 0.28
N SER A 586 -27.12 -36.00 1.41
CA SER A 586 -27.98 -35.54 2.52
C SER A 586 -28.47 -34.10 2.30
N PRO A 587 -29.60 -33.69 2.91
CA PRO A 587 -30.05 -32.29 2.89
C PRO A 587 -28.98 -31.34 3.44
N LYS A 588 -28.96 -30.09 2.94
CA LYS A 588 -28.00 -29.06 3.37
C LYS A 588 -28.05 -28.85 4.89
N ASN A 589 -26.91 -29.04 5.56
CA ASN A 589 -26.77 -28.79 6.99
C ASN A 589 -26.38 -27.33 7.25
N TRP A 590 -27.32 -26.50 7.65
CA TRP A 590 -27.05 -25.08 7.91
C TRP A 590 -26.19 -24.81 9.13
N LEU A 591 -26.08 -25.74 10.08
CA LEU A 591 -25.11 -25.61 11.18
C LEU A 591 -23.67 -25.72 10.67
N TRP A 592 -23.43 -26.54 9.65
CA TRP A 592 -22.13 -26.66 8.99
C TRP A 592 -21.79 -25.39 8.20
N GLU A 593 -22.76 -24.82 7.47
CA GLU A 593 -22.57 -23.56 6.75
C GLU A 593 -22.28 -22.39 7.69
N LEU A 594 -23.01 -22.27 8.80
CA LEU A 594 -22.72 -21.26 9.83
C LEU A 594 -21.32 -21.46 10.44
N ALA A 595 -20.87 -22.70 10.62
CA ALA A 595 -19.53 -22.99 11.10
C ALA A 595 -18.46 -22.53 10.10
N LYS A 596 -18.65 -22.80 8.79
CA LYS A 596 -17.78 -22.26 7.73
C LYS A 596 -17.77 -20.74 7.72
N ALA A 597 -18.92 -20.09 7.88
CA ALA A 597 -19.01 -18.62 7.93
C ALA A 597 -18.20 -18.01 9.11
N HIS A 598 -18.25 -18.62 10.29
CA HIS A 598 -17.42 -18.19 11.42
C HIS A 598 -15.93 -18.40 11.18
N VAL A 599 -15.53 -19.53 10.57
CA VAL A 599 -14.13 -19.72 10.14
C VAL A 599 -13.74 -18.66 9.13
N SER A 600 -14.54 -18.43 8.09
CA SER A 600 -14.26 -17.44 7.06
C SER A 600 -14.17 -16.02 7.60
N SER A 601 -15.01 -15.62 8.57
CA SER A 601 -14.93 -14.29 9.19
C SER A 601 -13.70 -14.11 10.09
N CYS A 602 -13.30 -15.16 10.78
CA CYS A 602 -12.03 -15.19 11.51
C CYS A 602 -10.84 -15.13 10.54
N ASP A 603 -10.88 -15.90 9.45
CA ASP A 603 -9.88 -15.89 8.39
C ASP A 603 -9.78 -14.53 7.70
N SER A 604 -10.90 -13.87 7.37
CA SER A 604 -10.91 -12.51 6.80
C SER A 604 -10.27 -11.50 7.76
N SER A 605 -10.57 -11.60 9.06
CA SER A 605 -9.95 -10.72 10.06
C SER A 605 -8.44 -10.97 10.20
N TYR A 606 -8.02 -12.23 10.19
CA TYR A 606 -6.60 -12.59 10.23
C TYR A 606 -5.88 -12.18 8.95
N HIS A 607 -6.49 -12.43 7.80
CA HIS A 607 -5.98 -12.03 6.51
C HIS A 607 -5.70 -10.53 6.48
N GLU A 608 -6.69 -9.69 6.75
CA GLU A 608 -6.55 -8.25 6.54
C GLU A 608 -5.48 -7.60 7.42
N VAL A 609 -5.44 -7.93 8.71
CA VAL A 609 -4.54 -7.21 9.63
C VAL A 609 -3.27 -7.96 9.98
N ILE A 610 -3.17 -9.25 9.66
CA ILE A 610 -1.99 -10.06 9.94
C ILE A 610 -1.29 -10.50 8.65
N SER A 611 -1.95 -11.28 7.78
CA SER A 611 -1.31 -11.76 6.53
C SER A 611 -1.00 -10.62 5.56
N HIS A 612 -1.88 -9.63 5.51
CA HIS A 612 -1.82 -8.45 4.66
C HIS A 612 -1.13 -7.30 5.42
N TYR A 613 -1.85 -6.48 6.20
CA TYR A 613 -1.31 -5.25 6.79
C TYR A 613 -0.03 -5.45 7.62
N LEU A 614 0.00 -6.38 8.58
CA LEU A 614 1.20 -6.56 9.42
C LEU A 614 2.38 -7.08 8.62
N ARG A 615 2.23 -8.23 7.94
CA ARG A 615 3.34 -8.95 7.31
C ARG A 615 3.87 -8.26 6.05
N THR A 616 3.08 -7.41 5.40
CA THR A 616 3.53 -6.61 4.24
C THR A 616 3.69 -5.14 4.63
N HIS A 617 2.61 -4.36 4.71
CA HIS A 617 2.63 -2.90 4.91
C HIS A 617 3.49 -2.47 6.10
N ALA A 618 3.16 -2.93 7.30
CA ALA A 618 3.81 -2.49 8.53
C ALA A 618 5.24 -3.02 8.67
N CYS A 619 5.50 -4.25 8.22
CA CYS A 619 6.84 -4.83 8.30
C CYS A 619 7.79 -4.31 7.22
N ILE A 620 7.31 -3.86 6.05
CA ILE A 620 8.17 -3.29 5.01
C ILE A 620 8.60 -1.85 5.31
N GLU A 621 7.71 -1.04 5.91
CA GLU A 621 7.96 0.38 6.21
C GLU A 621 9.30 0.67 6.93
N PRO A 622 9.72 -0.08 7.97
CA PRO A 622 11.05 0.05 8.58
C PRO A 622 12.23 -0.06 7.61
N PHE A 623 12.16 -0.94 6.61
CA PHE A 623 13.24 -1.11 5.63
C PHE A 623 13.36 0.10 4.70
N ILE A 624 12.23 0.72 4.35
CA ILE A 624 12.21 1.95 3.53
C ILE A 624 12.88 3.09 4.27
N ILE A 625 12.49 3.28 5.54
CA ILE A 625 13.03 4.32 6.40
C ILE A 625 14.54 4.13 6.57
N ALA A 626 15.00 2.92 6.92
CA ALA A 626 16.43 2.63 7.08
C ALA A 626 17.21 2.79 5.78
N THR A 627 16.66 2.35 4.65
CA THR A 627 17.33 2.42 3.35
C THR A 627 17.64 3.86 2.98
N ASN A 628 16.65 4.75 3.06
CA ASN A 628 16.83 6.18 2.78
C ASN A 628 17.72 6.89 3.82
N ARG A 629 17.77 6.39 5.06
CA ARG A 629 18.61 6.99 6.12
C ARG A 629 20.08 6.57 6.08
N GLN A 630 20.36 5.36 5.60
CA GLN A 630 21.67 4.73 5.80
C GLN A 630 22.39 4.33 4.52
N LEU A 631 21.69 4.17 3.40
CA LEU A 631 22.29 3.83 2.13
C LEU A 631 22.17 5.01 1.17
N SER A 632 23.29 5.50 0.65
CA SER A 632 23.26 6.56 -0.37
C SER A 632 22.50 6.09 -1.62
N VAL A 633 21.94 7.01 -2.41
CA VAL A 633 21.38 6.70 -3.73
C VAL A 633 22.41 6.13 -4.72
N LEU A 634 23.71 6.33 -4.44
CA LEU A 634 24.84 5.70 -5.12
C LEU A 634 25.05 4.24 -4.72
N HIS A 635 24.52 3.82 -3.56
CA HIS A 635 24.75 2.50 -3.01
C HIS A 635 24.01 1.43 -3.84
N PRO A 636 24.66 0.33 -4.26
CA PRO A 636 24.03 -0.69 -5.10
C PRO A 636 22.83 -1.37 -4.43
N VAL A 637 22.86 -1.55 -3.11
CA VAL A 637 21.70 -2.07 -2.34
C VAL A 637 20.53 -1.09 -2.30
N HIS A 638 20.77 0.22 -2.18
CA HIS A 638 19.70 1.21 -2.31
C HIS A 638 19.07 1.11 -3.70
N ARG A 639 19.90 1.09 -4.75
CA ARG A 639 19.42 1.05 -6.14
C ARG A 639 18.56 -0.15 -6.47
N VAL A 640 18.87 -1.33 -5.91
CA VAL A 640 18.10 -2.56 -6.18
C VAL A 640 16.79 -2.61 -5.38
N LEU A 641 16.75 -2.01 -4.18
CA LEU A 641 15.57 -2.07 -3.30
C LEU A 641 14.53 -0.98 -3.58
N VAL A 642 14.90 0.21 -4.05
CA VAL A 642 13.96 1.33 -4.24
C VAL A 642 12.69 0.99 -5.03
N PRO A 643 12.72 0.23 -6.15
CA PRO A 643 11.48 -0.14 -6.84
C PRO A 643 10.51 -0.91 -5.94
N HIS A 644 11.02 -1.67 -4.98
CA HIS A 644 10.22 -2.45 -4.03
C HIS A 644 9.60 -1.61 -2.90
N TYR A 645 9.81 -0.30 -2.89
CA TYR A 645 9.28 0.61 -1.87
C TYR A 645 8.27 1.63 -2.39
N LYS A 646 8.11 1.72 -3.72
CA LYS A 646 7.23 2.68 -4.39
C LYS A 646 5.84 2.71 -3.74
N ASN A 647 5.38 3.90 -3.37
CA ASN A 647 4.07 4.19 -2.76
C ASN A 647 3.78 3.57 -1.38
N THR A 648 4.65 2.72 -0.82
CA THR A 648 4.36 2.01 0.44
C THR A 648 4.18 2.95 1.64
N LEU A 649 5.02 3.99 1.78
CA LEU A 649 4.83 4.96 2.86
C LEU A 649 3.56 5.79 2.70
N ASP A 650 3.18 6.10 1.46
CA ASP A 650 1.97 6.88 1.15
C ASP A 650 0.71 6.10 1.52
N ILE A 651 0.58 4.86 1.03
CA ILE A 651 -0.58 4.01 1.37
C ILE A 651 -0.63 3.68 2.86
N ASN A 652 0.51 3.47 3.52
CA ASN A 652 0.54 3.26 4.98
C ASN A 652 0.09 4.51 5.75
N GLY A 653 0.53 5.70 5.32
CA GLY A 653 0.07 6.97 5.88
C GLY A 653 -1.43 7.16 5.74
N ALA A 654 -1.99 6.85 4.57
CA ALA A 654 -3.43 6.86 4.31
C ALA A 654 -4.17 5.84 5.17
N ALA A 655 -3.67 4.61 5.27
CA ALA A 655 -4.28 3.55 6.07
C ALA A 655 -4.34 3.91 7.55
N ARG A 656 -3.27 4.47 8.14
CA ARG A 656 -3.27 4.96 9.53
C ARG A 656 -4.22 6.13 9.75
N LYS A 657 -4.48 6.95 8.72
CA LYS A 657 -5.44 8.05 8.83
C LYS A 657 -6.87 7.56 8.75
N ALA A 658 -7.17 6.53 7.97
CA ALA A 658 -8.54 6.35 7.49
C ALA A 658 -9.05 4.88 7.50
N LEU A 659 -8.15 3.89 7.45
CA LEU A 659 -8.49 2.47 7.35
C LEU A 659 -8.42 1.75 8.71
N VAL A 660 -7.25 1.80 9.35
CA VAL A 660 -6.92 1.03 10.58
C VAL A 660 -6.94 1.87 11.86
N ASN A 661 -7.36 3.12 11.78
CA ASN A 661 -7.52 3.99 12.94
C ASN A 661 -8.73 3.62 13.80
N ALA A 662 -8.81 4.22 15.00
CA ALA A 662 -10.00 4.18 15.84
C ALA A 662 -11.22 4.69 15.05
N GLY A 663 -12.26 3.85 14.94
CA GLY A 663 -13.44 4.15 14.12
C GLY A 663 -13.16 4.22 12.61
N GLY A 664 -12.07 3.61 12.13
CA GLY A 664 -11.81 3.38 10.72
C GLY A 664 -12.66 2.23 10.15
N ILE A 665 -12.54 2.00 8.85
CA ILE A 665 -13.30 0.96 8.13
C ILE A 665 -13.09 -0.44 8.74
N ILE A 666 -11.84 -0.80 9.06
CA ILE A 666 -11.55 -2.13 9.60
C ILE A 666 -12.23 -2.34 10.96
N GLU A 667 -12.16 -1.37 11.86
CA GLU A 667 -12.80 -1.49 13.17
C GLU A 667 -14.34 -1.50 13.10
N TYR A 668 -14.95 -0.86 12.10
CA TYR A 668 -16.41 -0.81 11.97
C TYR A 668 -17.00 -2.03 11.29
N TYR A 669 -16.25 -2.69 10.40
CA TYR A 669 -16.82 -3.71 9.50
C TYR A 669 -16.21 -5.10 9.62
N PHE A 670 -15.27 -5.31 10.55
CA PHE A 670 -14.71 -6.62 10.89
C PHE A 670 -15.04 -7.00 12.33
N THR A 671 -15.33 -8.27 12.58
CA THR A 671 -15.81 -8.74 13.89
C THR A 671 -14.93 -8.35 15.08
N PRO A 672 -13.58 -8.39 15.03
CA PRO A 672 -12.78 -8.03 16.20
C PRO A 672 -12.91 -6.56 16.64
N GLY A 673 -13.38 -5.67 15.75
CA GLY A 673 -13.63 -4.27 16.06
C GLY A 673 -12.38 -3.55 16.53
N LYS A 674 -12.48 -2.85 17.67
CA LYS A 674 -11.38 -2.02 18.22
C LYS A 674 -10.14 -2.79 18.67
N TYR A 675 -10.19 -4.12 18.67
CA TYR A 675 -9.08 -4.97 19.09
C TYR A 675 -8.21 -5.45 17.93
N THR A 676 -8.61 -5.17 16.68
CA THR A 676 -7.95 -5.68 15.49
C THR A 676 -6.45 -5.35 15.44
N MET A 677 -6.08 -4.09 15.67
CA MET A 677 -4.66 -3.67 15.65
C MET A 677 -3.88 -4.13 16.90
N GLU A 678 -4.55 -4.32 18.04
CA GLU A 678 -3.91 -4.94 19.21
C GLU A 678 -3.55 -6.41 18.92
N MET A 679 -4.44 -7.14 18.24
CA MET A 679 -4.21 -8.53 17.87
C MET A 679 -3.04 -8.67 16.88
N SER A 680 -2.89 -7.76 15.92
CA SER A 680 -1.72 -7.79 15.02
C SER A 680 -0.41 -7.60 15.79
N SER A 681 -0.38 -6.77 16.83
CA SER A 681 0.79 -6.64 17.72
C SER A 681 1.09 -7.91 18.50
N VAL A 682 0.07 -8.62 19.00
CA VAL A 682 0.26 -9.92 19.64
C VAL A 682 0.81 -10.95 18.66
N VAL A 683 0.33 -11.01 17.42
CA VAL A 683 0.90 -11.93 16.42
C VAL A 683 2.30 -11.53 16.01
N TYR A 684 2.59 -10.24 15.89
CA TYR A 684 3.96 -9.76 15.72
C TYR A 684 4.85 -10.30 16.83
N LYS A 685 4.44 -10.20 18.11
CA LYS A 685 5.17 -10.75 19.26
C LYS A 685 5.42 -12.25 19.15
N LEU A 686 4.37 -13.02 18.90
CA LEU A 686 4.38 -14.48 19.03
C LEU A 686 5.02 -15.20 17.83
N ASP A 687 4.82 -14.69 16.62
CA ASP A 687 5.06 -15.48 15.41
C ASP A 687 5.98 -14.82 14.38
N TRP A 688 6.08 -13.49 14.36
CA TRP A 688 6.91 -12.82 13.34
C TRP A 688 8.41 -12.97 13.63
N ARG A 689 9.13 -13.44 12.60
CA ARG A 689 10.59 -13.49 12.46
C ARG A 689 10.99 -13.21 11.02
N PHE A 690 12.08 -12.47 10.82
CA PHE A 690 12.50 -12.05 9.48
C PHE A 690 12.87 -13.24 8.57
N ASP A 691 13.67 -14.19 9.07
CA ASP A 691 14.07 -15.38 8.30
C ASP A 691 12.87 -16.21 7.84
N GLU A 692 11.83 -16.31 8.66
CA GLU A 692 10.59 -17.03 8.33
C GLU A 692 9.64 -16.26 7.39
N GLN A 693 10.00 -15.04 6.93
CA GLN A 693 9.27 -14.35 5.86
C GLN A 693 9.76 -14.76 4.46
N ALA A 694 10.89 -15.47 4.37
CA ALA A 694 11.30 -16.12 3.14
C ALA A 694 10.33 -17.26 2.81
N LEU A 695 9.82 -17.32 1.56
CA LEU A 695 8.81 -18.31 1.18
C LEU A 695 9.23 -19.77 1.50
N PRO A 696 10.45 -20.23 1.19
CA PRO A 696 10.85 -21.59 1.54
C PRO A 696 10.82 -21.87 3.04
N GLU A 697 11.20 -20.88 3.87
CA GLU A 697 11.23 -21.02 5.34
C GLU A 697 9.82 -21.01 5.93
N ASP A 698 8.93 -20.13 5.44
CA ASP A 698 7.50 -20.11 5.80
C ASP A 698 6.84 -21.47 5.52
N LEU A 699 7.07 -22.04 4.33
CA LEU A 699 6.54 -23.34 3.94
C LEU A 699 7.06 -24.46 4.83
N ILE A 700 8.35 -24.45 5.20
CA ILE A 700 8.93 -25.43 6.12
C ILE A 700 8.34 -25.29 7.53
N LYS A 701 8.24 -24.06 8.04
CA LYS A 701 7.68 -23.74 9.37
C LYS A 701 6.28 -24.34 9.53
N ARG A 702 5.42 -24.13 8.52
CA ARG A 702 4.06 -24.66 8.45
C ARG A 702 3.99 -26.16 8.13
N GLY A 703 5.11 -26.79 7.78
CA GLY A 703 5.17 -28.19 7.37
C GLY A 703 4.61 -28.45 5.96
N MET A 704 4.48 -27.42 5.15
CA MET A 704 4.00 -27.48 3.76
C MET A 704 5.12 -27.80 2.75
N ALA A 705 6.37 -27.77 3.19
CA ALA A 705 7.51 -28.23 2.42
C ALA A 705 8.57 -28.91 3.31
N VAL A 706 9.47 -29.66 2.69
CA VAL A 706 10.68 -30.21 3.31
C VAL A 706 11.90 -29.75 2.53
N ARG A 707 13.06 -29.64 3.21
CA ARG A 707 14.34 -29.37 2.53
C ARG A 707 14.63 -30.44 1.50
N ASP A 708 15.00 -30.01 0.30
CA ASP A 708 15.43 -30.88 -0.78
C ASP A 708 16.53 -30.17 -1.59
N PRO A 709 17.81 -30.48 -1.33
CA PRO A 709 18.94 -29.87 -2.03
C PRO A 709 18.96 -30.16 -3.54
N THR A 710 18.19 -31.15 -4.03
CA THR A 710 18.10 -31.48 -5.45
C THR A 710 17.08 -30.60 -6.19
N SER A 711 16.18 -29.95 -5.46
CA SER A 711 15.23 -28.98 -5.98
C SER A 711 15.90 -27.62 -6.21
N LYS A 712 15.56 -26.93 -7.30
CA LYS A 712 16.07 -25.58 -7.60
C LYS A 712 15.76 -24.57 -6.49
N SER A 713 14.60 -24.69 -5.86
CA SER A 713 14.16 -23.82 -4.76
C SER A 713 14.69 -24.26 -3.39
N GLY A 714 15.44 -25.37 -3.33
CA GLY A 714 15.96 -25.97 -2.10
C GLY A 714 14.91 -26.68 -1.24
N VAL A 715 13.67 -26.76 -1.70
CA VAL A 715 12.55 -27.41 -1.00
C VAL A 715 11.67 -28.22 -1.94
N LYS A 716 11.00 -29.21 -1.37
CA LYS A 716 9.95 -30.02 -2.00
C LYS A 716 8.64 -29.84 -1.25
N LEU A 717 7.58 -29.49 -1.97
CA LEU A 717 6.24 -29.31 -1.40
C LEU A 717 5.67 -30.65 -0.90
N VAL A 718 4.94 -30.58 0.21
CA VAL A 718 4.14 -31.70 0.73
C VAL A 718 2.89 -31.91 -0.13
N ILE A 719 2.26 -30.81 -0.57
CA ILE A 719 1.18 -30.80 -1.55
C ILE A 719 1.78 -30.26 -2.85
N ALA A 720 2.03 -31.12 -3.83
CA ALA A 720 2.64 -30.72 -5.10
C ALA A 720 1.79 -29.66 -5.83
N ASP A 721 0.47 -29.85 -5.85
CA ASP A 721 -0.48 -28.90 -6.41
C ASP A 721 -1.01 -27.91 -5.34
N TYR A 722 -0.09 -27.16 -4.73
CA TYR A 722 -0.40 -26.01 -3.87
C TYR A 722 -0.10 -24.74 -4.68
N PRO A 723 -1.12 -24.06 -5.25
CA PRO A 723 -0.91 -22.99 -6.24
C PRO A 723 -0.02 -21.85 -5.79
N TYR A 724 -0.34 -21.22 -4.66
CA TYR A 724 0.47 -20.16 -4.08
C TYR A 724 1.93 -20.57 -3.90
N ALA A 725 2.18 -21.74 -3.33
CA ALA A 725 3.54 -22.20 -3.03
C ALA A 725 4.30 -22.62 -4.29
N ALA A 726 3.65 -23.32 -5.22
CA ALA A 726 4.27 -23.82 -6.44
C ALA A 726 4.69 -22.67 -7.37
N ASP A 727 3.83 -21.67 -7.54
CA ASP A 727 4.13 -20.52 -8.40
C ASP A 727 5.08 -19.54 -7.68
N GLY A 728 4.86 -19.33 -6.38
CA GLY A 728 5.73 -18.50 -5.55
C GLY A 728 7.18 -18.98 -5.50
N LEU A 729 7.43 -20.30 -5.45
CA LEU A 729 8.79 -20.84 -5.40
C LEU A 729 9.58 -20.61 -6.71
N GLU A 730 8.90 -20.53 -7.86
CA GLU A 730 9.55 -20.18 -9.13
C GLU A 730 10.03 -18.72 -9.09
N ILE A 731 9.14 -17.81 -8.68
CA ILE A 731 9.44 -16.37 -8.60
C ILE A 731 10.49 -16.10 -7.51
N TRP A 732 10.38 -16.73 -6.34
CA TRP A 732 11.39 -16.66 -5.28
C TRP A 732 12.78 -17.07 -5.78
N THR A 733 12.85 -18.15 -6.57
CA THR A 733 14.13 -18.64 -7.12
C THR A 733 14.72 -17.63 -8.10
N ALA A 734 13.90 -17.06 -8.99
CA ALA A 734 14.33 -16.01 -9.92
C ALA A 734 14.80 -14.74 -9.19
N LEU A 735 14.06 -14.29 -8.16
CA LEU A 735 14.44 -13.16 -7.31
C LEU A 735 15.76 -13.43 -6.56
N LYS A 736 15.93 -14.63 -6.00
CA LYS A 736 17.17 -15.01 -5.32
C LYS A 736 18.38 -14.97 -6.24
N GLU A 737 18.21 -15.47 -7.46
CA GLU A 737 19.26 -15.44 -8.47
C GLU A 737 19.59 -14.00 -8.88
N TYR A 738 18.58 -13.17 -9.14
CA TYR A 738 18.78 -11.76 -9.48
C TYR A 738 19.53 -11.00 -8.37
N MET A 739 19.10 -11.15 -7.12
CA MET A 739 19.77 -10.49 -5.98
C MET A 739 21.20 -11.00 -5.80
N THR A 740 21.44 -12.29 -6.02
CA THR A 740 22.79 -12.87 -5.96
C THR A 740 23.68 -12.33 -7.06
N ASP A 741 23.19 -12.28 -8.31
CA ASP A 741 23.92 -11.75 -9.46
C ASP A 741 24.24 -10.26 -9.24
N HIS A 742 23.26 -9.47 -8.79
CA HIS A 742 23.43 -8.05 -8.48
C HIS A 742 24.47 -7.81 -7.37
N VAL A 743 24.38 -8.53 -6.25
CA VAL A 743 25.35 -8.39 -5.14
C VAL A 743 26.77 -8.74 -5.59
N LYS A 744 26.96 -9.79 -6.39
CA LYS A 744 28.28 -10.23 -6.86
C LYS A 744 28.97 -9.24 -7.80
N ILE A 745 28.24 -8.34 -8.44
CA ILE A 745 28.83 -7.24 -9.25
C ILE A 745 29.68 -6.32 -8.35
N PHE A 746 29.22 -6.06 -7.12
CA PHE A 746 29.84 -5.08 -6.22
C PHE A 746 30.65 -5.71 -5.08
N TYR A 747 30.27 -6.90 -4.61
CA TYR A 747 30.90 -7.58 -3.47
C TYR A 747 31.60 -8.86 -3.93
N ALA A 748 32.90 -8.76 -4.20
CA ALA A 748 33.71 -9.90 -4.64
C ALA A 748 34.03 -10.91 -3.50
N SER A 749 33.82 -10.53 -2.24
CA SER A 749 34.05 -11.39 -1.08
C SER A 749 33.16 -11.00 0.10
N ASP A 750 32.95 -11.95 1.02
CA ASP A 750 32.25 -11.71 2.29
C ASP A 750 32.88 -10.60 3.13
N LYS A 751 34.20 -10.43 3.04
CA LYS A 751 34.91 -9.35 3.70
C LYS A 751 34.44 -7.97 3.22
N MET A 752 34.14 -7.80 1.94
CA MET A 752 33.62 -6.52 1.43
C MET A 752 32.23 -6.20 2.00
N VAL A 753 31.40 -7.22 2.24
CA VAL A 753 30.10 -7.04 2.91
C VAL A 753 30.28 -6.59 4.36
N GLN A 754 31.25 -7.20 5.06
CA GLN A 754 31.57 -6.85 6.46
C GLN A 754 32.19 -5.45 6.61
N ASP A 755 33.02 -5.05 5.64
CA ASP A 755 33.73 -3.76 5.67
C ASP A 755 32.84 -2.57 5.23
N ASP A 756 31.66 -2.84 4.65
CA ASP A 756 30.72 -1.82 4.18
C ASP A 756 29.94 -1.18 5.34
N LYS A 757 30.39 0.00 5.77
CA LYS A 757 29.81 0.70 6.92
C LYS A 757 28.38 1.19 6.72
N GLU A 758 28.00 1.60 5.50
CA GLU A 758 26.61 2.01 5.23
C GLU A 758 25.69 0.80 5.36
N LEU A 759 26.07 -0.32 4.73
CA LEU A 759 25.32 -1.56 4.80
C LEU A 759 25.17 -2.10 6.23
N GLN A 760 26.26 -2.14 7.00
CA GLN A 760 26.23 -2.62 8.38
C GLN A 760 25.38 -1.71 9.28
N THR A 761 25.44 -0.39 9.06
CA THR A 761 24.63 0.58 9.82
C THR A 761 23.16 0.47 9.45
N TRP A 762 22.84 0.34 8.15
CA TRP A 762 21.50 0.10 7.63
C TRP A 762 20.84 -1.09 8.32
N TRP A 763 21.50 -2.24 8.29
CA TRP A 763 20.94 -3.47 8.85
C TRP A 763 20.84 -3.45 10.37
N THR A 764 21.83 -2.84 11.03
CA THR A 764 21.77 -2.62 12.48
C THR A 764 20.58 -1.73 12.85
N GLU A 765 20.33 -0.64 12.10
CA GLU A 765 19.21 0.26 12.35
C GLU A 765 17.86 -0.41 12.09
N VAL A 766 17.72 -1.17 11.00
CA VAL A 766 16.53 -2.01 10.73
C VAL A 766 16.21 -2.89 11.95
N ARG A 767 17.20 -3.65 12.45
CA ARG A 767 17.00 -4.58 13.56
C ARG A 767 16.73 -3.86 14.89
N THR A 768 17.50 -2.82 15.21
CA THR A 768 17.54 -2.25 16.57
C THR A 768 16.59 -1.08 16.77
N VAL A 769 16.15 -0.43 15.69
CA VAL A 769 15.20 0.69 15.73
C VAL A 769 13.93 0.32 14.98
N GLY A 770 14.02 0.03 13.68
CA GLY A 770 12.87 -0.23 12.81
C GLY A 770 11.98 -1.38 13.29
N HIS A 771 12.60 -2.50 13.65
CA HIS A 771 11.99 -3.65 14.33
C HIS A 771 12.53 -3.80 15.76
N GLY A 772 12.83 -2.69 16.43
CA GLY A 772 13.59 -2.66 17.69
C GLY A 772 12.99 -3.52 18.82
N ASP A 773 11.68 -3.72 18.83
CA ASP A 773 11.02 -4.57 19.85
C ASP A 773 11.32 -6.08 19.64
N LYS A 774 11.84 -6.45 18.47
CA LYS A 774 12.27 -7.80 18.08
C LYS A 774 13.78 -7.92 17.88
N LYS A 775 14.57 -6.91 18.28
CA LYS A 775 16.02 -6.88 18.04
C LYS A 775 16.77 -8.10 18.60
N ASP A 776 16.26 -8.68 19.68
CA ASP A 776 16.85 -9.82 20.39
C ASP A 776 16.20 -11.17 20.00
N SER A 777 15.22 -11.15 19.09
CA SER A 777 14.58 -12.38 18.60
C SER A 777 15.52 -13.16 17.67
N PRO A 778 15.44 -14.50 17.65
CA PRO A 778 16.19 -15.29 16.67
C PRO A 778 15.71 -14.99 15.24
N GLY A 779 16.54 -15.32 14.26
CA GLY A 779 16.17 -15.22 12.85
C GLY A 779 16.54 -13.91 12.14
N TRP A 780 17.34 -13.05 12.78
CA TRP A 780 18.04 -11.96 12.09
C TRP A 780 19.30 -12.50 11.41
N PRO A 781 19.42 -12.42 10.06
CA PRO A 781 20.68 -12.63 9.37
C PRO A 781 21.82 -11.79 9.97
N THR A 782 23.02 -12.36 10.03
CA THR A 782 24.23 -11.67 10.45
C THR A 782 24.69 -10.61 9.46
N LEU A 783 24.29 -10.74 8.19
CA LEU A 783 24.63 -9.86 7.08
C LEU A 783 26.16 -9.65 6.91
N ASN A 784 26.91 -10.73 6.99
CA ASN A 784 28.38 -10.75 6.97
C ASN A 784 28.95 -11.51 5.75
N SER A 785 28.11 -11.86 4.79
CA SER A 785 28.50 -12.61 3.59
C SER A 785 27.67 -12.20 2.39
N VAL A 786 28.18 -12.49 1.18
CA VAL A 786 27.45 -12.29 -0.07
C VAL A 786 26.13 -13.06 -0.06
N GLU A 787 26.15 -14.30 0.47
CA GLU A 787 24.95 -15.13 0.59
C GLU A 787 23.91 -14.54 1.55
N SER A 788 24.33 -14.11 2.75
CA SER A 788 23.40 -13.53 3.73
C SER A 788 22.84 -12.19 3.26
N LEU A 789 23.63 -11.38 2.53
CA LEU A 789 23.13 -10.16 1.90
C LEU A 789 22.10 -10.49 0.82
N ALA A 790 22.43 -11.36 -0.13
CA ALA A 790 21.50 -11.76 -1.20
C ALA A 790 20.19 -12.32 -0.61
N TYR A 791 20.27 -13.20 0.39
CA TYR A 791 19.11 -13.74 1.09
C TYR A 791 18.24 -12.62 1.71
N THR A 792 18.85 -11.68 2.43
CA THR A 792 18.12 -10.54 3.02
C THR A 792 17.40 -9.72 1.97
N LEU A 793 18.06 -9.39 0.85
CA LEU A 793 17.46 -8.62 -0.23
C LEU A 793 16.31 -9.37 -0.91
N THR A 794 16.46 -10.68 -1.13
CA THR A 794 15.41 -11.53 -1.68
C THR A 794 14.18 -11.55 -0.77
N THR A 795 14.37 -11.71 0.55
CA THR A 795 13.26 -11.72 1.50
C THR A 795 12.50 -10.39 1.50
N ILE A 796 13.21 -9.26 1.50
CA ILE A 796 12.58 -7.92 1.44
C ILE A 796 11.78 -7.76 0.15
N ALA A 797 12.39 -8.06 -1.00
CA ALA A 797 11.73 -7.94 -2.30
C ALA A 797 10.53 -8.89 -2.42
N TRP A 798 10.64 -10.14 -1.96
CA TRP A 798 9.55 -11.11 -1.94
C TRP A 798 8.33 -10.60 -1.14
N VAL A 799 8.57 -10.09 0.06
CA VAL A 799 7.49 -9.60 0.93
C VAL A 799 6.83 -8.37 0.33
N ALA A 800 7.63 -7.45 -0.22
CA ALA A 800 7.13 -6.22 -0.84
C ALA A 800 6.36 -6.46 -2.15
N SER A 801 6.70 -7.51 -2.90
CA SER A 801 6.08 -7.83 -4.19
C SER A 801 5.12 -9.02 -4.10
N CYS A 802 5.63 -10.24 -4.25
CA CYS A 802 4.85 -11.46 -4.43
C CYS A 802 3.97 -11.84 -3.24
N HIS A 803 4.48 -11.70 -2.01
CA HIS A 803 3.66 -11.95 -0.82
C HIS A 803 2.47 -11.00 -0.83
N HIS A 804 2.73 -9.71 -0.96
CA HIS A 804 1.71 -8.67 -1.00
C HIS A 804 0.68 -8.92 -2.10
N ALA A 805 1.13 -9.15 -3.34
CA ALA A 805 0.23 -9.44 -4.45
C ALA A 805 -0.68 -10.64 -4.19
N ALA A 806 -0.12 -11.74 -3.63
CA ALA A 806 -0.86 -12.96 -3.32
C ALA A 806 -1.94 -12.79 -2.24
N VAL A 807 -1.87 -11.74 -1.42
CA VAL A 807 -2.86 -11.44 -0.36
C VAL A 807 -3.67 -10.18 -0.64
N ASN A 808 -3.36 -9.40 -1.67
CA ASN A 808 -4.03 -8.13 -1.94
C ASN A 808 -5.00 -8.21 -3.12
N PHE A 809 -4.53 -8.56 -4.33
CA PHE A 809 -5.33 -8.45 -5.56
C PHE A 809 -6.46 -9.49 -5.66
N GLY A 810 -6.51 -10.46 -4.75
CA GLY A 810 -7.60 -11.42 -4.63
C GLY A 810 -8.77 -10.93 -3.78
N GLN A 811 -8.66 -9.79 -3.07
CA GLN A 811 -9.65 -9.40 -2.06
C GLN A 811 -11.04 -9.28 -2.69
N TYR A 812 -11.19 -8.59 -3.82
CA TYR A 812 -12.48 -8.49 -4.48
C TYR A 812 -12.89 -9.79 -5.18
N ALA A 813 -11.95 -10.49 -5.82
CA ALA A 813 -12.23 -11.73 -6.56
C ALA A 813 -12.89 -12.80 -5.66
N TYR A 814 -12.44 -12.92 -4.41
CA TYR A 814 -12.95 -13.87 -3.42
C TYR A 814 -13.92 -13.25 -2.40
N GLY A 815 -13.64 -12.03 -1.94
CA GLY A 815 -14.38 -11.33 -0.89
C GLY A 815 -15.45 -10.35 -1.37
N GLY A 816 -15.47 -10.05 -2.67
CA GLY A 816 -16.54 -9.26 -3.28
C GLY A 816 -17.91 -9.91 -3.18
N TYR A 817 -17.96 -11.23 -2.95
CA TYR A 817 -19.18 -11.96 -2.60
C TYR A 817 -19.20 -12.35 -1.12
N MET A 818 -19.86 -11.52 -0.32
CA MET A 818 -19.83 -11.61 1.15
C MET A 818 -20.18 -12.97 1.75
N PRO A 819 -21.13 -13.76 1.23
CA PRO A 819 -21.38 -15.08 1.77
C PRO A 819 -20.17 -16.04 1.73
N ASN A 820 -19.25 -15.87 0.77
CA ASN A 820 -18.02 -16.66 0.66
C ASN A 820 -16.98 -16.27 1.71
N LYS A 821 -16.75 -14.96 1.89
CA LYS A 821 -15.77 -14.39 2.83
C LYS A 821 -16.41 -13.28 3.66
N PRO A 822 -17.30 -13.61 4.60
CA PRO A 822 -17.94 -12.59 5.43
C PRO A 822 -16.88 -11.87 6.27
N SER A 823 -16.83 -10.53 6.21
CA SER A 823 -15.94 -9.76 7.11
C SER A 823 -16.43 -9.81 8.57
N LEU A 824 -17.74 -10.02 8.76
CA LEU A 824 -18.39 -9.95 10.06
C LEU A 824 -19.43 -11.06 10.24
N THR A 825 -19.39 -11.73 11.40
CA THR A 825 -20.52 -12.51 11.93
C THR A 825 -21.21 -11.80 13.10
N ARG A 826 -22.55 -11.81 13.14
CA ARG A 826 -23.40 -11.06 14.09
C ARG A 826 -24.12 -11.91 15.12
N LYS A 827 -24.33 -13.19 14.84
CA LYS A 827 -25.01 -14.13 15.73
C LYS A 827 -24.09 -15.29 16.06
N LEU A 828 -24.22 -15.81 17.28
CA LEU A 828 -23.67 -17.12 17.64
C LEU A 828 -24.57 -18.22 17.05
N ILE A 829 -24.02 -19.43 16.87
CA ILE A 829 -24.84 -20.58 16.46
C ILE A 829 -25.78 -20.96 17.61
N PRO A 830 -27.10 -20.97 17.41
CA PRO A 830 -28.06 -21.17 18.48
C PRO A 830 -28.00 -22.60 19.04
N ASP A 831 -28.41 -22.76 20.30
CA ASP A 831 -28.62 -24.05 20.94
C ASP A 831 -30.11 -24.47 20.78
N PRO A 832 -30.41 -25.79 20.67
CA PRO A 832 -31.79 -26.27 20.61
C PRO A 832 -32.68 -25.74 21.73
N GLY A 833 -33.90 -25.33 21.38
CA GLY A 833 -34.89 -24.79 22.33
C GLY A 833 -34.77 -23.29 22.61
N THR A 834 -33.91 -22.57 21.90
CA THR A 834 -33.83 -21.10 21.94
C THR A 834 -34.69 -20.46 20.85
N ALA A 835 -35.08 -19.19 21.01
CA ALA A 835 -35.86 -18.47 19.99
C ALA A 835 -35.10 -18.35 18.65
N ASP A 836 -33.77 -18.17 18.69
CA ASP A 836 -32.94 -18.16 17.49
C ASP A 836 -32.84 -19.55 16.84
N TRP A 837 -32.91 -20.63 17.62
CA TRP A 837 -33.02 -21.98 17.07
C TRP A 837 -34.32 -22.16 16.29
N ASP A 838 -35.45 -21.67 16.83
CA ASP A 838 -36.73 -21.75 16.13
C ASP A 838 -36.72 -20.94 14.82
N GLN A 839 -36.03 -19.78 14.80
CA GLN A 839 -35.82 -18.99 13.57
C GLN A 839 -34.96 -19.75 12.55
N LEU A 840 -33.86 -20.35 12.99
CA LEU A 840 -33.00 -21.19 12.14
C LEU A 840 -33.78 -22.35 11.53
N GLN A 841 -34.61 -23.05 12.31
CA GLN A 841 -35.41 -24.16 11.79
C GLN A 841 -36.48 -23.69 10.80
N LYS A 842 -37.09 -22.52 11.04
CA LYS A 842 -38.15 -21.96 10.18
C LYS A 842 -37.64 -21.47 8.83
N ASN A 843 -36.53 -20.74 8.82
CA ASN A 843 -35.92 -20.23 7.59
C ASN A 843 -34.39 -20.14 7.75
N PRO A 844 -33.68 -21.25 7.47
CA PRO A 844 -32.25 -21.32 7.76
C PRO A 844 -31.39 -20.45 6.84
N GLU A 845 -31.80 -20.25 5.58
CA GLU A 845 -31.13 -19.33 4.66
C GLU A 845 -31.20 -17.90 5.20
N ARG A 846 -32.40 -17.48 5.60
CA ARG A 846 -32.57 -16.15 6.19
C ARG A 846 -31.76 -15.99 7.48
N PHE A 847 -31.73 -17.01 8.33
CA PHE A 847 -30.92 -16.99 9.54
C PHE A 847 -29.42 -16.86 9.23
N TYR A 848 -28.92 -17.55 8.19
CA TYR A 848 -27.54 -17.41 7.74
C TYR A 848 -27.22 -15.97 7.32
N LEU A 849 -28.09 -15.34 6.52
CA LEU A 849 -27.94 -13.95 6.08
C LEU A 849 -27.99 -12.96 7.25
N ASP A 850 -28.91 -13.16 8.20
CA ASP A 850 -28.99 -12.39 9.44
C ASP A 850 -27.76 -12.61 10.35
N SER A 851 -26.98 -13.66 10.12
CA SER A 851 -25.77 -14.00 10.90
C SER A 851 -24.49 -13.41 10.32
N ILE A 852 -24.47 -12.95 9.06
CA ILE A 852 -23.31 -12.29 8.41
C ILE A 852 -23.57 -10.79 8.20
N SER A 853 -22.63 -10.07 7.58
CA SER A 853 -22.75 -8.64 7.25
C SER A 853 -24.10 -8.30 6.60
N ASN A 854 -24.77 -7.26 7.11
CA ASN A 854 -25.98 -6.71 6.48
C ASN A 854 -25.62 -5.89 5.23
N GLN A 855 -26.61 -5.32 4.54
CA GLN A 855 -26.38 -4.61 3.26
C GLN A 855 -25.39 -3.45 3.38
N SER A 856 -25.54 -2.62 4.41
CA SER A 856 -24.64 -1.47 4.63
C SER A 856 -23.21 -1.90 4.95
N GLN A 857 -23.04 -2.98 5.72
CA GLN A 857 -21.72 -3.50 6.09
C GLN A 857 -21.05 -4.17 4.88
N ALA A 858 -21.81 -4.96 4.13
CA ALA A 858 -21.35 -5.65 2.93
C ALA A 858 -20.84 -4.65 1.88
N THR A 859 -21.66 -3.66 1.54
CA THR A 859 -21.34 -2.66 0.51
C THR A 859 -20.13 -1.79 0.89
N SER A 860 -19.99 -1.39 2.15
CA SER A 860 -18.80 -0.62 2.60
C SER A 860 -17.50 -1.41 2.46
N VAL A 861 -17.49 -2.69 2.83
CA VAL A 861 -16.29 -3.52 2.67
C VAL A 861 -16.05 -3.84 1.19
N MET A 862 -17.09 -4.16 0.42
CA MET A 862 -16.97 -4.40 -1.03
C MET A 862 -16.36 -3.22 -1.77
N ALA A 863 -16.82 -2.00 -1.48
CA ALA A 863 -16.23 -0.78 -2.06
C ALA A 863 -14.75 -0.61 -1.66
N THR A 864 -14.41 -0.93 -0.41
CA THR A 864 -13.02 -0.85 0.08
C THR A 864 -12.14 -1.85 -0.66
N ILE A 865 -12.52 -3.13 -0.70
CA ILE A 865 -11.69 -4.17 -1.32
C ILE A 865 -11.68 -4.09 -2.85
N GLU A 866 -12.68 -3.47 -3.49
CA GLU A 866 -12.64 -3.13 -4.91
C GLU A 866 -11.50 -2.16 -5.18
N ILE A 867 -11.41 -1.11 -4.36
CA ILE A 867 -10.35 -0.12 -4.44
C ILE A 867 -9.01 -0.81 -4.20
N LEU A 868 -8.87 -1.54 -3.10
CA LEU A 868 -7.61 -2.22 -2.74
C LEU A 868 -7.19 -3.29 -3.76
N SER A 869 -8.10 -3.83 -4.57
CA SER A 869 -7.76 -4.83 -5.59
C SER A 869 -7.47 -4.23 -6.98
N THR A 870 -7.42 -2.90 -7.10
CA THR A 870 -7.31 -2.21 -8.39
C THR A 870 -5.89 -1.74 -8.67
N HIS A 871 -5.31 -2.14 -9.80
CA HIS A 871 -4.01 -1.63 -10.26
C HIS A 871 -4.11 -0.22 -10.82
N ALA A 872 -3.17 0.64 -10.43
CA ALA A 872 -3.03 1.98 -10.97
C ALA A 872 -2.54 1.98 -12.45
N LEU A 873 -2.77 3.08 -13.16
CA LEU A 873 -2.32 3.24 -14.56
C LEU A 873 -0.80 3.23 -14.70
N ASP A 874 -0.10 3.79 -13.73
CA ASP A 874 1.36 3.92 -13.69
C ASP A 874 2.02 2.84 -12.82
N GLU A 875 1.34 1.71 -12.60
CA GLU A 875 1.90 0.61 -11.83
C GLU A 875 3.17 0.04 -12.47
N GLU A 876 4.14 -0.36 -11.65
CA GLU A 876 5.38 -0.99 -12.10
C GLU A 876 5.44 -2.43 -11.58
N TYR A 877 5.36 -3.38 -12.49
CA TYR A 877 5.33 -4.81 -12.17
C TYR A 877 6.71 -5.42 -12.00
N LEU A 878 6.77 -6.60 -11.40
CA LEU A 878 7.99 -7.35 -11.17
C LEU A 878 8.73 -7.60 -12.49
N GLY A 879 10.02 -7.32 -12.51
CA GLY A 879 10.83 -7.41 -13.73
C GLY A 879 10.70 -6.20 -14.66
N GLN A 880 9.97 -5.15 -14.26
CA GLN A 880 9.90 -3.88 -15.00
C GLN A 880 10.63 -2.76 -14.26
N ARG A 881 11.12 -1.78 -15.03
CA ARG A 881 11.57 -0.48 -14.53
C ARG A 881 11.12 0.66 -15.44
N LEU A 882 10.30 1.56 -14.92
CA LEU A 882 9.78 2.75 -15.61
C LEU A 882 10.80 3.89 -15.62
N THR A 883 11.74 3.93 -14.67
CA THR A 883 12.78 4.96 -14.64
C THR A 883 13.82 4.70 -15.75
N PRO A 884 13.88 5.51 -16.82
CA PRO A 884 14.90 5.33 -17.85
C PRO A 884 16.29 5.63 -17.28
N ASN A 885 17.32 4.98 -17.83
CA ASN A 885 18.72 5.21 -17.44
C ASN A 885 18.97 5.12 -15.91
N TRP A 886 18.23 4.25 -15.21
CA TRP A 886 18.34 4.09 -13.75
C TRP A 886 19.72 3.56 -13.29
N SER A 887 20.49 2.96 -14.19
CA SER A 887 21.90 2.61 -14.03
C SER A 887 22.62 2.74 -15.37
N ASN A 888 23.93 2.97 -15.33
CA ASN A 888 24.82 2.93 -16.49
C ASN A 888 25.77 1.72 -16.48
N ASP A 889 25.72 0.86 -15.46
CA ASP A 889 26.55 -0.33 -15.37
C ASP A 889 25.95 -1.44 -16.26
N PRO A 890 26.65 -1.86 -17.34
CA PRO A 890 26.13 -2.87 -18.25
C PRO A 890 25.92 -4.22 -17.58
N ASN A 891 26.67 -4.56 -16.52
CA ASN A 891 26.49 -5.82 -15.80
C ASN A 891 25.20 -5.81 -14.98
N VAL A 892 24.88 -4.65 -14.36
CA VAL A 892 23.63 -4.48 -13.61
C VAL A 892 22.44 -4.55 -14.55
N LEU A 893 22.52 -3.87 -15.70
CA LEU A 893 21.47 -3.91 -16.73
C LEU A 893 21.29 -5.32 -17.30
N ALA A 894 22.38 -6.06 -17.52
CA ALA A 894 22.34 -7.44 -18.00
C ALA A 894 21.73 -8.40 -16.96
N ALA A 895 22.08 -8.25 -15.66
CA ALA A 895 21.48 -9.03 -14.59
C ALA A 895 19.97 -8.78 -14.47
N PHE A 896 19.54 -7.51 -14.60
CA PHE A 896 18.12 -7.16 -14.61
C PHE A 896 17.40 -7.71 -15.84
N ALA A 897 17.98 -7.58 -17.04
CA ALA A 897 17.38 -8.12 -18.27
C ALA A 897 17.22 -9.66 -18.21
N LYS A 898 18.20 -10.36 -17.62
CA LYS A 898 18.11 -11.80 -17.34
C LYS A 898 16.97 -12.12 -16.38
N PHE A 899 16.80 -11.32 -15.33
CA PHE A 899 15.69 -11.47 -14.39
C PHE A 899 14.34 -11.24 -15.07
N SER A 900 14.17 -10.14 -15.82
CA SER A 900 12.95 -9.84 -16.58
C SER A 900 12.59 -10.98 -17.55
N GLY A 901 13.57 -11.53 -18.26
CA GLY A 901 13.34 -12.70 -19.13
C GLY A 901 12.81 -13.91 -18.37
N LYS A 902 13.38 -14.21 -17.19
CA LYS A 902 12.89 -15.32 -16.35
C LYS A 902 11.50 -15.10 -15.81
N VAL A 903 11.17 -13.86 -15.45
CA VAL A 903 9.82 -13.52 -14.98
C VAL A 903 8.79 -13.77 -16.08
N ASN A 904 9.11 -13.44 -17.34
CA ASN A 904 8.25 -13.77 -18.49
C ASN A 904 8.10 -15.30 -18.68
N ASP A 905 9.19 -16.06 -18.60
CA ASP A 905 9.14 -17.53 -18.69
C ASP A 905 8.27 -18.15 -17.58
N ILE A 906 8.27 -17.55 -16.39
CA ILE A 906 7.43 -17.99 -15.25
C ILE A 906 5.95 -17.70 -15.53
N GLU A 907 5.63 -16.58 -16.18
CA GLU A 907 4.24 -16.27 -16.56
C GLU A 907 3.67 -17.35 -17.49
N ASP A 908 4.43 -17.73 -18.52
CA ASP A 908 4.08 -18.83 -19.43
C ASP A 908 3.92 -20.17 -18.68
N LEU A 909 4.79 -20.44 -17.71
CA LEU A 909 4.70 -21.63 -16.86
C LEU A 909 3.40 -21.63 -16.03
N ILE A 910 3.03 -20.51 -15.42
CA ILE A 910 1.79 -20.40 -14.64
C ILE A 910 0.57 -20.60 -15.55
N HIS A 911 0.56 -20.01 -16.74
CA HIS A 911 -0.49 -20.26 -17.74
C HIS A 911 -0.60 -21.74 -18.10
N SER A 912 0.53 -22.42 -18.34
CA SER A 912 0.54 -23.86 -18.62
C SER A 912 -0.01 -24.69 -17.46
N ARG A 913 0.33 -24.34 -16.22
CA ARG A 913 -0.18 -24.99 -15.00
C ARG A 913 -1.68 -24.78 -14.84
N ASN A 914 -2.18 -23.57 -15.10
CA ASN A 914 -3.61 -23.26 -15.05
C ASN A 914 -4.40 -23.99 -16.16
N ALA A 915 -3.78 -24.31 -17.29
CA ALA A 915 -4.39 -25.10 -18.36
C ALA A 915 -4.38 -26.62 -18.07
N ASP A 916 -3.44 -27.11 -17.26
CA ASP A 916 -3.28 -28.53 -16.95
C ASP A 916 -4.40 -29.05 -16.02
N LYS A 917 -5.30 -29.85 -16.58
CA LYS A 917 -6.44 -30.45 -15.87
C LYS A 917 -6.04 -31.50 -14.82
N SER A 918 -4.79 -31.96 -14.81
CA SER A 918 -4.29 -32.83 -13.75
C SER A 918 -4.03 -32.08 -12.45
N LEU A 919 -3.85 -30.75 -12.50
CA LEU A 919 -3.69 -29.86 -11.35
C LEU A 919 -5.06 -29.36 -10.86
N LYS A 920 -5.69 -30.15 -9.98
CA LYS A 920 -7.08 -29.97 -9.54
C LYS A 920 -7.31 -28.74 -8.63
N ASN A 921 -6.28 -28.23 -7.96
CA ASN A 921 -6.39 -27.12 -7.00
C ASN A 921 -6.23 -25.73 -7.64
N ARG A 922 -5.78 -25.65 -8.91
CA ARG A 922 -5.59 -24.39 -9.64
C ARG A 922 -6.89 -23.59 -9.78
N SER A 923 -7.94 -24.21 -10.34
CA SER A 923 -9.20 -23.50 -10.67
C SER A 923 -10.38 -23.83 -9.76
N GLY A 924 -10.40 -25.04 -9.16
CA GLY A 924 -11.52 -25.50 -8.35
C GLY A 924 -12.85 -25.61 -9.10
N LEU A 925 -13.94 -25.80 -8.34
CA LEU A 925 -15.30 -25.90 -8.89
C LEU A 925 -15.82 -24.54 -9.39
N VAL A 926 -15.29 -23.46 -8.84
CA VAL A 926 -15.59 -22.07 -9.23
C VAL A 926 -14.95 -21.67 -10.56
N GLN A 927 -14.12 -22.54 -11.14
CA GLN A 927 -13.42 -22.30 -12.41
C GLN A 927 -12.63 -20.98 -12.43
N LEU A 928 -11.98 -20.66 -11.30
CA LEU A 928 -11.17 -19.46 -11.12
C LEU A 928 -9.69 -19.84 -11.09
N PRO A 929 -8.96 -19.77 -12.22
CA PRO A 929 -7.54 -20.09 -12.26
C PRO A 929 -6.73 -19.26 -11.26
N TYR A 930 -5.66 -19.84 -10.71
CA TYR A 930 -4.82 -19.13 -9.75
C TYR A 930 -3.87 -18.20 -10.51
N GLU A 931 -4.20 -16.91 -10.53
CA GLU A 931 -3.48 -15.89 -11.31
C GLU A 931 -2.87 -14.77 -10.45
N LEU A 932 -3.02 -14.83 -9.13
CA LEU A 932 -2.51 -13.80 -8.20
C LEU A 932 -0.99 -13.65 -8.20
N LEU A 933 -0.27 -14.61 -8.77
CA LEU A 933 1.18 -14.57 -8.95
C LEU A 933 1.61 -14.52 -10.43
N LEU A 934 0.69 -14.25 -11.36
CA LEU A 934 1.10 -13.85 -12.72
C LEU A 934 1.86 -12.51 -12.62
N PRO A 935 3.10 -12.41 -13.12
CA PRO A 935 3.91 -11.22 -12.95
C PRO A 935 3.30 -9.94 -13.54
N THR A 936 2.72 -10.01 -14.74
CA THR A 936 2.19 -8.83 -15.44
C THR A 936 0.67 -8.69 -15.34
N SER A 937 0.19 -7.47 -15.51
CA SER A 937 -1.24 -7.15 -15.55
C SER A 937 -1.50 -5.84 -16.30
N THR A 938 -2.77 -5.56 -16.53
CA THR A 938 -3.23 -4.25 -17.02
C THR A 938 -3.77 -3.44 -15.84
N PRO A 939 -3.89 -2.11 -15.97
CA PRO A 939 -4.59 -1.30 -14.98
C PRO A 939 -6.02 -1.78 -14.73
N GLY A 940 -6.56 -1.51 -13.54
CA GLY A 940 -7.91 -1.90 -13.15
C GLY A 940 -7.99 -3.13 -12.23
N LEU A 941 -9.22 -3.61 -12.04
CA LEU A 941 -9.55 -4.76 -11.20
C LEU A 941 -9.40 -6.07 -11.98
N THR A 942 -8.21 -6.67 -11.94
CA THR A 942 -7.85 -7.80 -12.82
C THR A 942 -7.68 -9.13 -12.11
N GLY A 943 -7.43 -9.13 -10.79
CA GLY A 943 -7.18 -10.36 -10.02
C GLY A 943 -5.85 -11.06 -10.37
N LYS A 944 -4.89 -10.32 -10.94
CA LYS A 944 -3.55 -10.80 -11.33
C LYS A 944 -2.57 -9.64 -11.45
N GLY A 945 -1.26 -9.94 -11.48
CA GLY A 945 -0.20 -8.94 -11.55
C GLY A 945 0.56 -8.87 -10.24
N VAL A 946 1.89 -8.83 -10.32
CA VAL A 946 2.77 -8.69 -9.16
C VAL A 946 3.50 -7.35 -9.26
N PRO A 947 3.04 -6.30 -8.57
CA PRO A 947 3.80 -5.05 -8.44
C PRO A 947 5.17 -5.27 -7.80
N ASN A 948 6.10 -4.33 -8.03
CA ASN A 948 7.38 -4.35 -7.33
C ASN A 948 7.22 -4.14 -5.81
N SER A 949 6.20 -3.41 -5.36
CA SER A 949 6.06 -2.91 -3.99
C SER A 949 4.64 -3.07 -3.42
N VAL A 950 4.49 -2.65 -2.16
CA VAL A 950 3.19 -2.52 -1.50
C VAL A 950 2.57 -1.19 -1.94
N SER A 951 1.98 -1.17 -3.13
CA SER A 951 1.52 0.05 -3.81
C SER A 951 0.00 0.18 -3.89
N ILE A 952 -0.72 -0.91 -3.67
CA ILE A 952 -2.17 -1.00 -3.41
C ILE A 952 -2.52 -2.47 -3.21
#